data_AF-A0A1V4XJD1-F1
#
_entry.id   AF-A0A1V4XJD1-F1
#
_cell.length_a   1.000
_cell.length_b   1.000
_cell.length_c   1.000
_cell.angle_alpha   90.00
_cell.angle_beta   90.00
_cell.angle_gamma   90.00
#
_symmetry.space_group_name_H-M   'P 1'
#
loop_
_entity.id
_entity.type
_entity.pdbx_description
1 polymer ?
#
loop_
_entity_poly.entity_id
_entity_poly.type
_entity_poly.pdbx_seq_one_letter_code
_entity_poly.pdbx_strand_id
1 'polypeptide(L)'
;MKFPFDPLDYKLDSQTGVWSRSGYRGIAYSDGNEVEQRIAAIVEQAHALTVLSAELSRQCTDWPSLYHLSGTRANILRPFHDILKGADVLEVGAGCGAITRYLGECEARVVALEGSPRRAAITRLRTRDLPNVLVVSDRLDDFTWDQRFDVITLIGVLEYANLFVSGSNPALALLEQAKARLKPNGTLIIAIENQLGLKYFAGAPEDHLGQPMYGIEGRYRKDQPQTYGRKTLSDLLRQAGFARSEFMAPFPDYKLPVSIVTETGFSCEGFDAAALAWQSAKRDPQLPNVLAISPELVWPILAQNRLALDLANSFLVVAGALSGQKPDLSVLAWHFTGERSGPYCKETRFSLTDRGSVEVRCHPLAPGSPKHARGRLVTFAMPEKAEYAQGSLLSQELIRIVTRDGWLMEEVGSFLKTYLRFLGSLDASGDTPLSIDSAESSISGRYLDLIPQNIVVGPDGAWRAIDQEWTWNENIPAGWLIFRSLHALIQTVTRFGQPAGAFANTPIGFIHAAFKAMEFSVTESEIETYVNLESELQAEVSRRPLKNADFLHWLHSTPLPLQNLTRAVADRDIQIARLTDELVRWGERVARLDKIIAERDGLIGSLNQALADRDRQFTRIFESFSWRATKPFRLLRRIRNTSVSILSQAFNNFLKHPSLFPFKEIREYLSLRNNSLFDRVFYSRCNDDLSASGLDPAWHYVLYGAKEGRKPNPLFDSAWYLSQYPDVAAAGINPLAHYLSAGASEGRKPGPLS
;
A
#
# COMPACT_ATOMS: atom_id res chain seq x y z
N MET A 1 28.01 -22.75 4.63
CA MET A 1 28.72 -23.17 5.87
C MET A 1 27.70 -23.37 6.99
N LYS A 2 27.87 -24.36 7.87
CA LYS A 2 27.00 -24.56 9.05
C LYS A 2 27.55 -23.75 10.23
N PHE A 3 26.69 -23.24 11.12
CA PHE A 3 27.15 -22.60 12.36
C PHE A 3 28.00 -23.59 13.18
N PRO A 4 29.16 -23.16 13.72
CA PRO A 4 30.11 -24.08 14.35
C PRO A 4 29.76 -24.46 15.80
N PHE A 5 28.74 -23.86 16.42
CA PHE A 5 28.33 -24.10 17.80
C PHE A 5 26.87 -23.72 18.03
N ASP A 6 26.26 -24.32 19.05
CA ASP A 6 24.94 -23.94 19.57
C ASP A 6 25.10 -22.76 20.56
N PRO A 7 24.18 -21.78 20.56
CA PRO A 7 24.23 -20.66 21.50
C PRO A 7 23.98 -21.10 22.94
N LEU A 8 24.96 -20.88 23.83
CA LEU A 8 25.01 -21.42 25.19
C LEU A 8 23.82 -21.03 26.10
N ASP A 9 23.22 -19.86 25.87
CA ASP A 9 22.13 -19.30 26.70
C ASP A 9 20.72 -19.46 26.09
N TYR A 10 20.62 -20.09 24.91
CA TYR A 10 19.38 -20.15 24.15
C TYR A 10 18.91 -21.60 23.99
N LYS A 11 17.58 -21.78 24.01
CA LYS A 11 16.94 -23.07 23.76
C LYS A 11 16.34 -23.08 22.35
N LEU A 12 16.63 -24.12 21.60
CA LEU A 12 15.99 -24.38 20.31
C LEU A 12 14.59 -24.94 20.52
N ASP A 13 13.59 -24.26 19.97
CA ASP A 13 12.27 -24.84 19.80
C ASP A 13 12.30 -25.82 18.61
N SER A 14 12.06 -27.10 18.87
CA SER A 14 12.11 -28.15 17.86
C SER A 14 10.99 -28.08 16.83
N GLN A 15 9.88 -27.40 17.14
CA GLN A 15 8.77 -27.22 16.20
C GLN A 15 9.06 -26.12 15.19
N THR A 16 9.53 -24.97 15.68
CA THR A 16 9.73 -23.78 14.85
C THR A 16 11.16 -23.66 14.31
N GLY A 17 12.13 -24.31 14.93
CA GLY A 17 13.55 -24.16 14.61
C GLY A 17 14.14 -22.81 15.06
N VAL A 18 13.45 -22.11 15.96
CA VAL A 18 13.83 -20.79 16.48
C VAL A 18 14.50 -20.92 17.83
N TRP A 19 15.58 -20.18 18.05
CA TRP A 19 16.27 -20.09 19.33
C TRP A 19 15.65 -19.00 20.21
N SER A 20 15.46 -19.25 21.50
CA SER A 20 14.96 -18.23 22.43
C SER A 20 15.49 -18.43 23.85
N ARG A 21 15.59 -17.35 24.64
CA ARG A 21 15.90 -17.46 26.07
C ARG A 21 14.75 -18.12 26.81
N SER A 22 15.08 -18.87 27.87
CA SER A 22 14.09 -19.55 28.70
C SER A 22 13.10 -18.53 29.30
N GLY A 23 11.81 -18.67 28.96
CA GLY A 23 10.73 -17.80 29.47
C GLY A 23 10.49 -16.51 28.68
N TYR A 24 11.19 -16.28 27.57
CA TYR A 24 10.94 -15.14 26.70
C TYR A 24 9.56 -15.26 26.02
N ARG A 25 8.73 -14.21 26.15
CA ARG A 25 7.35 -14.19 25.63
C ARG A 25 7.17 -13.37 24.35
N GLY A 26 8.22 -12.69 23.89
CA GLY A 26 8.15 -11.80 22.73
C GLY A 26 7.86 -10.34 23.07
N ILE A 27 8.10 -9.46 22.09
CA ILE A 27 7.62 -8.07 22.11
C ILE A 27 6.21 -7.96 21.53
N ALA A 28 5.43 -6.98 22.00
CA ALA A 28 4.10 -6.69 21.50
C ALA A 28 4.15 -5.85 20.21
N TYR A 29 4.67 -6.43 19.13
CA TYR A 29 4.64 -5.86 17.78
C TYR A 29 4.04 -6.86 16.80
N SER A 30 3.10 -6.42 15.96
CA SER A 30 2.49 -7.24 14.92
C SER A 30 2.08 -6.40 13.73
N ASP A 31 2.28 -6.92 12.52
CA ASP A 31 1.75 -6.36 11.27
C ASP A 31 0.25 -6.72 11.07
N GLY A 32 -0.36 -7.39 12.05
CA GLY A 32 -1.72 -7.93 12.04
C GLY A 32 -1.73 -9.46 12.03
N ASN A 33 -2.51 -10.07 12.93
CA ASN A 33 -2.54 -11.53 13.09
C ASN A 33 -2.89 -12.27 11.79
N GLU A 34 -3.91 -11.82 11.07
CA GLU A 34 -4.36 -12.43 9.81
C GLU A 34 -3.31 -12.29 8.70
N VAL A 35 -2.64 -11.13 8.65
CA VAL A 35 -1.59 -10.84 7.68
C VAL A 35 -0.43 -11.80 7.89
N GLU A 36 0.09 -11.90 9.12
CA GLU A 36 1.23 -12.78 9.45
C GLU A 36 0.89 -14.26 9.22
N GLN A 37 -0.32 -14.70 9.57
CA GLN A 37 -0.77 -16.07 9.30
C GLN A 37 -0.84 -16.37 7.80
N ARG A 38 -1.35 -15.43 6.99
CA ARG A 38 -1.38 -15.57 5.53
C ARG A 38 0.03 -15.64 4.95
N ILE A 39 0.95 -14.76 5.39
CA ILE A 39 2.34 -14.79 4.95
C ILE A 39 3.01 -16.11 5.35
N ALA A 40 2.79 -16.60 6.57
CA ALA A 40 3.29 -17.88 7.03
C ALA A 40 2.82 -19.02 6.12
N ALA A 41 1.53 -19.11 5.84
CA ALA A 41 0.95 -20.15 4.98
C ALA A 41 1.51 -20.10 3.55
N ILE A 42 1.67 -18.90 2.98
CA ILE A 42 2.28 -18.73 1.65
C ILE A 42 3.72 -19.26 1.65
N VAL A 43 4.53 -18.88 2.64
CA VAL A 43 5.94 -19.29 2.74
C VAL A 43 6.07 -20.79 3.02
N GLU A 44 5.16 -21.36 3.81
CA GLU A 44 5.11 -22.79 4.11
C GLU A 44 4.90 -23.63 2.85
N GLN A 45 3.93 -23.24 2.03
CA GLN A 45 3.52 -23.94 0.82
C GLN A 45 4.49 -23.73 -0.35
N ALA A 46 5.26 -22.63 -0.33
CA ALA A 46 6.15 -22.27 -1.43
C ALA A 46 7.28 -23.30 -1.62
N HIS A 47 7.53 -23.73 -2.86
CA HIS A 47 8.65 -24.60 -3.19
C HIS A 47 9.93 -23.81 -3.45
N ALA A 48 9.82 -22.66 -4.12
CA ALA A 48 10.94 -21.78 -4.41
C ALA A 48 10.95 -20.59 -3.45
N LEU A 49 11.93 -20.55 -2.55
CA LEU A 49 12.04 -19.51 -1.52
C LEU A 49 13.05 -18.40 -1.85
N THR A 50 13.67 -18.46 -3.03
CA THR A 50 14.74 -17.52 -3.37
C THR A 50 14.25 -16.07 -3.42
N VAL A 51 15.16 -15.09 -3.25
CA VAL A 51 14.81 -13.65 -3.37
C VAL A 51 14.11 -13.35 -4.69
N LEU A 52 14.48 -14.06 -5.75
CA LEU A 52 13.92 -13.88 -7.09
C LEU A 52 12.79 -14.88 -7.43
N SER A 53 12.17 -15.51 -6.43
CA SER A 53 11.09 -16.47 -6.60
C SER A 53 9.87 -15.86 -7.29
N ALA A 54 9.50 -16.43 -8.45
CA ALA A 54 8.27 -16.08 -9.15
C ALA A 54 7.03 -16.56 -8.38
N GLU A 55 7.14 -17.66 -7.63
CA GLU A 55 6.05 -18.22 -6.83
C GLU A 55 5.63 -17.24 -5.73
N LEU A 56 6.58 -16.73 -4.94
CA LEU A 56 6.33 -15.74 -3.90
C LEU A 56 5.86 -14.41 -4.50
N SER A 57 6.51 -13.96 -5.60
CA SER A 57 6.16 -12.69 -6.25
C SER A 57 4.72 -12.65 -6.78
N ARG A 58 4.12 -13.79 -7.16
CA ARG A 58 2.72 -13.86 -7.62
C ARG A 58 1.72 -13.69 -6.49
N GLN A 59 2.14 -13.92 -5.24
CA GLN A 59 1.30 -13.76 -4.05
C GLN A 59 1.25 -12.31 -3.55
N CYS A 60 2.01 -11.39 -4.15
CA CYS A 60 2.00 -9.96 -3.82
C CYS A 60 0.71 -9.28 -4.32
N THR A 61 -0.38 -9.34 -3.56
CA THR A 61 -1.69 -8.76 -3.94
C THR A 61 -2.03 -7.48 -3.20
N ASP A 62 -1.30 -7.16 -2.14
CA ASP A 62 -1.50 -6.01 -1.26
C ASP A 62 -0.17 -5.52 -0.68
N TRP A 63 -0.22 -4.42 0.07
CA TRP A 63 0.98 -3.85 0.68
C TRP A 63 1.76 -4.84 1.57
N PRO A 64 1.13 -5.57 2.53
CA PRO A 64 1.88 -6.51 3.35
C PRO A 64 2.56 -7.65 2.58
N SER A 65 1.87 -8.24 1.60
CA SER A 65 2.46 -9.29 0.76
C SER A 65 3.56 -8.73 -0.16
N LEU A 66 3.40 -7.53 -0.71
CA LEU A 66 4.45 -6.85 -1.46
C LEU A 66 5.68 -6.59 -0.58
N TYR A 67 5.48 -6.06 0.62
CA TYR A 67 6.53 -5.74 1.57
C TYR A 67 7.26 -6.99 2.08
N HIS A 68 6.57 -8.11 2.29
CA HIS A 68 7.22 -9.31 2.82
C HIS A 68 7.73 -10.26 1.73
N LEU A 69 7.05 -10.39 0.58
CA LEU A 69 7.34 -11.44 -0.40
C LEU A 69 8.06 -10.96 -1.65
N SER A 70 8.10 -9.65 -1.93
CA SER A 70 8.82 -9.12 -3.08
C SER A 70 10.33 -9.28 -2.95
N GLY A 71 11.00 -9.51 -4.09
CA GLY A 71 12.46 -9.49 -4.20
C GLY A 71 13.06 -8.08 -4.17
N THR A 72 12.24 -7.03 -4.37
CA THR A 72 12.72 -5.63 -4.43
C THR A 72 13.38 -5.18 -3.13
N ARG A 73 12.93 -5.68 -1.98
CA ARG A 73 13.54 -5.36 -0.68
C ARG A 73 15.02 -5.68 -0.61
N ALA A 74 15.45 -6.75 -1.24
CA ALA A 74 16.86 -7.15 -1.24
C ALA A 74 17.78 -6.09 -1.87
N ASN A 75 17.24 -5.22 -2.74
CA ASN A 75 18.00 -4.18 -3.40
C ASN A 75 18.67 -3.21 -2.41
N ILE A 76 18.11 -3.03 -1.21
CA ILE A 76 18.72 -2.16 -0.18
C ILE A 76 20.11 -2.63 0.27
N LEU A 77 20.40 -3.94 0.12
CA LEU A 77 21.68 -4.53 0.50
C LEU A 77 22.57 -4.95 -0.67
N ARG A 78 22.06 -4.91 -1.91
CA ARG A 78 22.86 -5.25 -3.11
C ARG A 78 24.15 -4.45 -3.28
N PRO A 79 24.19 -3.13 -2.96
CA PRO A 79 25.44 -2.37 -2.99
C PRO A 79 26.56 -2.95 -2.10
N PHE A 80 26.19 -3.77 -1.11
CA PHE A 80 27.09 -4.31 -0.08
C PHE A 80 27.39 -5.80 -0.28
N HIS A 81 27.06 -6.38 -1.44
CA HIS A 81 27.25 -7.82 -1.68
C HIS A 81 28.68 -8.29 -1.32
N ASP A 82 29.71 -7.55 -1.72
CA ASP A 82 31.11 -7.93 -1.50
C ASP A 82 31.52 -7.93 -0.02
N ILE A 83 30.94 -7.04 0.81
CA ILE A 83 31.23 -7.00 2.25
C ILE A 83 30.37 -7.99 3.04
N LEU A 84 29.24 -8.41 2.48
CA LEU A 84 28.32 -9.39 3.08
C LEU A 84 28.78 -10.82 2.78
N LYS A 85 29.44 -11.05 1.65
CA LYS A 85 29.80 -12.39 1.19
C LYS A 85 30.72 -13.10 2.19
N GLY A 86 30.21 -14.18 2.80
CA GLY A 86 30.94 -14.97 3.79
C GLY A 86 31.15 -14.28 5.16
N ALA A 87 30.53 -13.11 5.40
CA ALA A 87 30.68 -12.34 6.62
C ALA A 87 29.83 -12.90 7.78
N ASP A 88 30.25 -12.62 9.03
CA ASP A 88 29.40 -12.78 10.22
C ASP A 88 28.44 -11.60 10.34
N VAL A 89 27.14 -11.84 10.16
CA VAL A 89 26.11 -10.80 10.12
C VAL A 89 25.13 -10.98 11.27
N LEU A 90 24.89 -9.91 12.02
CA LEU A 90 23.73 -9.79 12.91
C LEU A 90 22.69 -8.89 12.25
N GLU A 91 21.55 -9.46 11.91
CA GLU A 91 20.39 -8.72 11.45
C GLU A 91 19.47 -8.46 12.64
N VAL A 92 19.28 -7.19 13.01
CA VAL A 92 18.32 -6.82 14.06
C VAL A 92 17.00 -6.47 13.39
N GLY A 93 15.90 -7.04 13.88
CA GLY A 93 14.56 -6.81 13.33
C GLY A 93 14.30 -7.57 12.03
N ALA A 94 14.60 -8.87 12.00
CA ALA A 94 14.48 -9.69 10.79
C ALA A 94 13.05 -9.76 10.21
N GLY A 95 12.02 -9.46 11.00
CA GLY A 95 10.63 -9.49 10.58
C GLY A 95 10.21 -10.85 10.04
N CYS A 96 9.67 -10.89 8.82
CA CYS A 96 9.30 -12.13 8.12
C CYS A 96 10.38 -12.63 7.14
N GLY A 97 11.63 -12.18 7.31
CA GLY A 97 12.81 -12.79 6.69
C GLY A 97 13.12 -12.35 5.27
N ALA A 98 12.57 -11.22 4.80
CA ALA A 98 12.81 -10.73 3.45
C ALA A 98 14.28 -10.37 3.20
N ILE A 99 14.89 -9.67 4.15
CA ILE A 99 16.30 -9.30 4.10
C ILE A 99 17.17 -10.48 4.54
N THR A 100 16.77 -11.22 5.59
CA THR A 100 17.45 -12.46 6.01
C THR A 100 17.69 -13.43 4.86
N ARG A 101 16.70 -13.61 3.97
CA ARG A 101 16.83 -14.49 2.81
C ARG A 101 17.98 -14.05 1.90
N TYR A 102 18.05 -12.76 1.59
CA TYR A 102 19.13 -12.21 0.75
C TYR A 102 20.50 -12.35 1.43
N LEU A 103 20.59 -12.05 2.72
CA LEU A 103 21.84 -12.21 3.49
C LEU A 103 22.35 -13.67 3.43
N GLY A 104 21.45 -14.63 3.64
CA GLY A 104 21.79 -16.05 3.56
C GLY A 104 22.18 -16.50 2.14
N GLU A 105 21.55 -15.96 1.09
CA GLU A 105 21.93 -16.21 -0.31
C GLU A 105 23.28 -15.59 -0.70
N CYS A 106 23.73 -14.55 0.01
CA CYS A 106 25.08 -14.02 -0.12
C CYS A 106 26.15 -14.90 0.57
N GLU A 107 25.78 -16.09 1.05
CA GLU A 107 26.67 -17.00 1.79
C GLU A 107 27.15 -16.45 3.14
N ALA A 108 26.53 -15.37 3.64
CA ALA A 108 26.81 -14.81 4.96
C ALA A 108 26.40 -15.78 6.08
N ARG A 109 27.08 -15.75 7.22
CA ARG A 109 26.66 -16.44 8.44
C ARG A 109 25.76 -15.50 9.23
N VAL A 110 24.45 -15.71 9.16
CA VAL A 110 23.44 -14.76 9.64
C VAL A 110 22.88 -15.20 10.97
N VAL A 111 22.96 -14.32 11.97
CA VAL A 111 22.13 -14.37 13.16
C VAL A 111 21.00 -13.36 12.97
N ALA A 112 19.80 -13.86 12.72
CA ALA A 112 18.60 -13.07 12.51
C ALA A 112 17.84 -12.91 13.83
N LEU A 113 17.93 -11.73 14.43
CA LEU A 113 17.29 -11.38 15.69
C LEU A 113 15.93 -10.74 15.42
N GLU A 114 14.87 -11.33 15.95
CA GLU A 114 13.49 -10.82 15.82
C GLU A 114 12.76 -10.88 17.15
N GLY A 115 12.22 -9.75 17.60
CA GLY A 115 11.57 -9.68 18.91
C GLY A 115 10.25 -10.46 18.98
N SER A 116 9.54 -10.66 17.87
CA SER A 116 8.28 -11.40 17.81
C SER A 116 8.52 -12.88 17.51
N PRO A 117 8.17 -13.82 18.42
CA PRO A 117 8.33 -15.26 18.19
C PRO A 117 7.64 -15.75 16.92
N ARG A 118 6.49 -15.17 16.57
CA ARG A 118 5.76 -15.54 15.36
C ARG A 118 6.51 -15.11 14.09
N ARG A 119 6.98 -13.87 14.03
CA ARG A 119 7.74 -13.36 12.87
C ARG A 119 9.09 -14.09 12.75
N ALA A 120 9.73 -14.40 13.87
CA ALA A 120 10.91 -15.27 13.93
C ALA A 120 10.63 -16.65 13.31
N ALA A 121 9.50 -17.29 13.64
CA ALA A 121 9.11 -18.56 13.04
C ALA A 121 8.91 -18.45 11.51
N ILE A 122 8.29 -17.37 11.02
CA ILE A 122 8.14 -17.11 9.57
C ILE A 122 9.50 -16.92 8.91
N THR A 123 10.41 -16.16 9.53
CA THR A 123 11.78 -15.99 9.04
C THR A 123 12.52 -17.32 8.94
N ARG A 124 12.41 -18.17 9.97
CA ARG A 124 13.02 -19.50 9.97
C ARG A 124 12.42 -20.38 8.88
N LEU A 125 11.10 -20.36 8.71
CA LEU A 125 10.38 -21.10 7.67
C LEU A 125 10.81 -20.67 6.25
N ARG A 126 11.04 -19.37 6.04
CA ARG A 126 11.49 -18.81 4.75
C ARG A 126 12.94 -19.15 4.42
N THR A 127 13.74 -19.38 5.43
CA THR A 127 15.18 -19.67 5.33
C THR A 127 15.48 -21.14 5.60
N ARG A 128 14.45 -22.01 5.57
CA ARG A 128 14.55 -23.42 6.00
C ARG A 128 15.64 -24.21 5.28
N ASP A 129 15.89 -23.88 4.02
CA ASP A 129 16.90 -24.42 3.12
C ASP A 129 18.31 -23.80 3.26
N LEU A 130 18.48 -22.77 4.10
CA LEU A 130 19.74 -22.06 4.29
C LEU A 130 20.40 -22.43 5.64
N PRO A 131 21.40 -23.33 5.65
CA PRO A 131 22.04 -23.79 6.89
C PRO A 131 22.97 -22.75 7.54
N ASN A 132 23.24 -21.66 6.84
CA ASN A 132 24.03 -20.51 7.29
C ASN A 132 23.18 -19.41 7.94
N VAL A 133 21.88 -19.65 8.18
CA VAL A 133 20.98 -18.72 8.86
C VAL A 133 20.50 -19.34 10.18
N LEU A 134 20.71 -18.62 11.27
CA LEU A 134 20.19 -18.92 12.60
C LEU A 134 19.20 -17.82 13.00
N VAL A 135 18.01 -18.21 13.47
CA VAL A 135 16.97 -17.26 13.88
C VAL A 135 16.83 -17.27 15.39
N VAL A 136 16.93 -16.10 16.01
CA VAL A 136 16.82 -15.88 17.45
C VAL A 136 15.62 -14.99 17.73
N SER A 137 14.76 -15.44 18.64
CA SER A 137 13.67 -14.67 19.21
C SER A 137 14.10 -14.07 20.54
N ASP A 138 14.46 -12.78 20.55
CA ASP A 138 14.88 -12.03 21.73
C ASP A 138 14.82 -10.51 21.52
N ARG A 139 15.02 -9.75 22.60
CA ARG A 139 15.25 -8.30 22.57
C ARG A 139 16.74 -8.01 22.42
N LEU A 140 17.09 -6.96 21.68
CA LEU A 140 18.50 -6.57 21.52
C LEU A 140 19.16 -6.18 22.86
N ASP A 141 18.44 -5.50 23.75
CA ASP A 141 18.93 -5.10 25.08
C ASP A 141 19.42 -6.32 25.90
N ASP A 142 18.72 -7.45 25.77
CA ASP A 142 19.01 -8.69 26.49
C ASP A 142 19.84 -9.69 25.66
N PHE A 143 20.07 -9.42 24.38
CA PHE A 143 20.70 -10.35 23.45
C PHE A 143 22.17 -10.55 23.80
N THR A 144 22.53 -11.78 24.17
CA THR A 144 23.90 -12.21 24.47
C THR A 144 24.44 -13.08 23.35
N TRP A 145 25.66 -12.78 22.91
CA TRP A 145 26.36 -13.56 21.89
C TRP A 145 27.87 -13.44 22.10
N ASP A 146 28.58 -14.56 22.13
CA ASP A 146 30.01 -14.61 22.47
C ASP A 146 30.89 -13.93 21.41
N GLN A 147 30.43 -13.92 20.17
CA GLN A 147 31.20 -13.41 19.04
C GLN A 147 30.74 -12.03 18.60
N ARG A 148 31.69 -11.24 18.13
CA ARG A 148 31.43 -9.97 17.45
C ARG A 148 31.14 -10.21 15.98
N PHE A 149 30.43 -9.28 15.35
CA PHE A 149 29.99 -9.39 13.96
C PHE A 149 30.84 -8.52 13.02
N ASP A 150 31.01 -8.98 11.78
CA ASP A 150 31.60 -8.18 10.71
C ASP A 150 30.61 -7.10 10.26
N VAL A 151 29.33 -7.44 10.18
CA VAL A 151 28.26 -6.54 9.76
C VAL A 151 27.08 -6.62 10.73
N ILE A 152 26.52 -5.46 11.08
CA ILE A 152 25.23 -5.37 11.76
C ILE A 152 24.27 -4.57 10.88
N THR A 153 23.03 -5.02 10.73
CA THR A 153 21.99 -4.29 10.01
C THR A 153 20.90 -3.78 10.95
N LEU A 154 20.49 -2.52 10.77
CA LEU A 154 19.33 -1.88 11.40
C LEU A 154 18.44 -1.32 10.29
N ILE A 155 17.59 -2.16 9.70
CA ILE A 155 16.73 -1.80 8.56
C ILE A 155 15.28 -1.70 9.04
N GLY A 156 14.77 -0.47 9.19
CA GLY A 156 13.45 -0.22 9.78
C GLY A 156 13.38 -0.65 11.26
N VAL A 157 14.33 -0.14 12.06
CA VAL A 157 14.50 -0.51 13.47
C VAL A 157 14.80 0.72 14.33
N LEU A 158 15.70 1.59 13.85
CA LEU A 158 16.22 2.72 14.63
C LEU A 158 15.11 3.71 15.01
N GLU A 159 14.09 3.85 14.16
CA GLU A 159 12.92 4.69 14.40
C GLU A 159 12.09 4.22 15.61
N TYR A 160 12.13 2.93 15.93
CA TYR A 160 11.41 2.35 17.06
C TYR A 160 12.23 2.32 18.36
N ALA A 161 13.44 2.89 18.39
CA ALA A 161 14.31 2.84 19.56
C ALA A 161 13.61 3.32 20.84
N ASN A 162 12.79 4.37 20.74
CA ASN A 162 12.00 4.93 21.85
C ASN A 162 11.03 3.94 22.50
N LEU A 163 10.58 2.91 21.78
CA LEU A 163 9.62 1.93 22.29
C LEU A 163 10.29 0.73 22.97
N PHE A 164 11.52 0.40 22.57
CA PHE A 164 12.15 -0.87 22.91
C PHE A 164 13.45 -0.75 23.67
N VAL A 165 14.11 0.41 23.63
CA VAL A 165 15.39 0.69 24.29
C VAL A 165 15.17 1.65 25.46
N SER A 166 15.70 1.28 26.61
CA SER A 166 15.62 2.11 27.82
C SER A 166 16.70 3.20 27.82
N GLY A 167 16.37 4.42 28.26
CA GLY A 167 17.35 5.49 28.45
C GLY A 167 16.83 6.88 28.10
N SER A 168 17.66 7.91 28.31
CA SER A 168 17.34 9.30 27.97
C SER A 168 17.48 9.62 26.48
N ASN A 169 18.32 8.86 25.76
CA ASN A 169 18.47 8.91 24.32
C ASN A 169 18.48 7.49 23.73
N PRO A 170 17.30 6.87 23.54
CA PRO A 170 17.17 5.48 23.11
C PRO A 170 17.86 5.17 21.77
N ALA A 171 17.81 6.09 20.80
CA ALA A 171 18.46 5.92 19.50
C ALA A 171 20.00 5.89 19.62
N LEU A 172 20.59 6.79 20.43
CA LEU A 172 22.02 6.74 20.70
C LEU A 172 22.43 5.44 21.39
N ALA A 173 21.68 5.03 22.42
CA ALA A 173 21.94 3.79 23.14
C ALA A 173 21.89 2.56 22.20
N LEU A 174 20.92 2.51 21.28
CA LEU A 174 20.84 1.47 20.26
C LEU A 174 22.07 1.42 19.36
N LEU A 175 22.56 2.58 18.91
CA LEU A 175 23.76 2.68 18.07
C LEU A 175 25.03 2.27 18.84
N GLU A 176 25.14 2.63 20.12
CA GLU A 176 26.23 2.21 21.00
C GLU A 176 26.23 0.69 21.23
N GLN A 177 25.05 0.10 21.46
CA GLN A 177 24.87 -1.34 21.59
C GLN A 177 25.26 -2.10 20.31
N ALA A 178 24.90 -1.58 19.14
CA ALA A 178 25.32 -2.15 17.86
C ALA A 178 26.84 -2.07 17.71
N LYS A 179 27.44 -0.90 17.94
CA LYS A 179 28.90 -0.71 17.87
C LYS A 179 29.64 -1.64 18.83
N ALA A 180 29.15 -1.80 20.06
CA ALA A 180 29.75 -2.67 21.05
C ALA A 180 29.77 -4.15 20.64
N ARG A 181 28.96 -4.56 19.65
CA ARG A 181 28.89 -5.92 19.09
C ARG A 181 29.62 -6.08 17.76
N LEU A 182 30.10 -4.99 17.15
CA LEU A 182 30.95 -5.04 15.96
C LEU A 182 32.38 -5.47 16.31
N LYS A 183 33.02 -6.16 15.37
CA LYS A 183 34.49 -6.32 15.33
C LYS A 183 35.14 -4.94 15.14
N PRO A 184 36.44 -4.74 15.44
CA PRO A 184 37.11 -3.44 15.30
C PRO A 184 36.99 -2.79 13.91
N ASN A 185 36.96 -3.58 12.84
CA ASN A 185 36.77 -3.13 11.45
C ASN A 185 35.36 -3.42 10.92
N GLY A 186 34.42 -3.76 11.81
CA GLY A 186 33.05 -4.09 11.44
C GLY A 186 32.26 -2.87 10.94
N THR A 187 31.17 -3.15 10.25
CA THR A 187 30.34 -2.16 9.58
C THR A 187 28.89 -2.22 10.08
N LEU A 188 28.32 -1.06 10.38
CA LEU A 188 26.90 -0.89 10.65
C LEU A 188 26.21 -0.41 9.36
N ILE A 189 25.13 -1.06 8.97
CA ILE A 189 24.26 -0.65 7.85
C ILE A 189 22.90 -0.27 8.42
N ILE A 190 22.43 0.95 8.15
CA ILE A 190 21.14 1.46 8.61
C ILE A 190 20.29 1.81 7.39
N ALA A 191 19.02 1.44 7.42
CA ALA A 191 18.02 1.98 6.49
C ALA A 191 16.84 2.51 7.31
N ILE A 192 16.46 3.77 7.07
CA ILE A 192 15.46 4.49 7.87
C ILE A 192 14.80 5.58 7.04
N GLU A 193 13.52 5.84 7.30
CA GLU A 193 12.79 7.01 6.84
C GLU A 193 13.52 8.31 7.21
N ASN A 194 13.48 9.29 6.30
CA ASN A 194 14.03 10.61 6.55
C ASN A 194 12.93 11.53 7.08
N GLN A 195 13.12 12.14 8.25
CA GLN A 195 12.19 13.14 8.81
C GLN A 195 11.77 14.24 7.84
N LEU A 196 12.63 14.58 6.88
CA LEU A 196 12.44 15.64 5.89
C LEU A 196 12.20 15.11 4.46
N GLY A 197 11.79 13.86 4.29
CA GLY A 197 11.51 13.29 2.98
C GLY A 197 10.54 14.13 2.14
N LEU A 198 10.84 14.29 0.84
CA LEU A 198 10.04 15.09 -0.10
C LEU A 198 8.56 14.66 -0.13
N LYS A 199 8.28 13.36 0.05
CA LYS A 199 6.91 12.83 0.09
C LYS A 199 6.02 13.51 1.14
N TYR A 200 6.57 13.92 2.28
CA TYR A 200 5.80 14.58 3.34
C TYR A 200 5.42 16.01 2.96
N PHE A 201 6.30 16.74 2.26
CA PHE A 201 5.98 18.05 1.67
C PHE A 201 4.92 17.92 0.57
N ALA A 202 4.88 16.78 -0.12
CA ALA A 202 3.85 16.47 -1.10
C ALA A 202 2.49 16.07 -0.48
N GLY A 203 2.43 15.91 0.85
CA GLY A 203 1.21 15.63 1.60
C GLY A 203 1.09 14.20 2.12
N ALA A 204 2.10 13.35 1.94
CA ALA A 204 2.10 12.02 2.56
C ALA A 204 2.09 12.14 4.10
N PRO A 205 1.33 11.28 4.80
CA PRO A 205 1.40 11.20 6.25
C PRO A 205 2.75 10.66 6.70
N GLU A 206 3.15 11.00 7.92
CA GLU A 206 4.29 10.37 8.58
C GLU A 206 4.05 8.85 8.73
N ASP A 207 5.07 8.05 8.40
CA ASP A 207 4.96 6.60 8.16
C ASP A 207 4.43 5.78 9.34
N HIS A 208 4.66 6.22 10.58
CA HIS A 208 4.36 5.44 11.78
C HIS A 208 3.14 5.98 12.52
N LEU A 209 2.90 7.29 12.43
CA LEU A 209 1.83 7.98 13.17
C LEU A 209 0.65 8.36 12.28
N GLY A 210 0.78 8.23 10.96
CA GLY A 210 -0.31 8.44 10.00
C GLY A 210 -0.78 9.88 9.88
N GLN A 211 0.02 10.85 10.33
CA GLN A 211 -0.34 12.27 10.37
C GLN A 211 0.57 13.09 9.43
N PRO A 212 0.01 13.89 8.50
CA PRO A 212 0.80 14.80 7.67
C PRO A 212 1.62 15.79 8.50
N MET A 213 2.79 16.17 7.98
CA MET A 213 3.72 17.16 8.55
C MET A 213 4.26 16.83 9.96
N TYR A 214 3.95 15.68 10.54
CA TYR A 214 4.27 15.38 11.94
C TYR A 214 5.77 15.36 12.23
N GLY A 215 6.54 14.70 11.36
CA GLY A 215 8.00 14.66 11.45
C GLY A 215 8.64 16.02 11.15
N ILE A 216 8.20 16.71 10.11
CA ILE A 216 8.72 18.02 9.69
C ILE A 216 8.56 19.06 10.81
N GLU A 217 7.42 19.07 11.49
CA GLU A 217 7.15 19.96 12.63
C GLU A 217 7.85 19.53 13.94
N GLY A 218 8.48 18.35 13.96
CA GLY A 218 9.19 17.84 15.13
C GLY A 218 8.28 17.46 16.30
N ARG A 219 7.06 16.97 16.03
CA ARG A 219 6.02 16.71 17.05
C ARG A 219 6.19 15.39 17.83
N TYR A 220 7.29 14.66 17.64
CA TYR A 220 7.52 13.36 18.27
C TYR A 220 7.51 13.43 19.80
N ARG A 221 6.81 12.48 20.42
CA ARG A 221 6.87 12.22 21.87
C ARG A 221 7.92 11.16 22.17
N LYS A 222 8.37 11.13 23.43
CA LYS A 222 9.38 10.16 23.91
C LYS A 222 8.93 8.69 23.87
N ASP A 223 7.63 8.45 23.80
CA ASP A 223 6.99 7.13 23.77
C ASP A 223 6.47 6.76 22.38
N GLN A 224 6.97 7.42 21.32
CA GLN A 224 6.56 7.21 19.94
C GLN A 224 7.76 6.86 19.05
N PRO A 225 7.53 6.16 17.92
CA PRO A 225 8.52 6.08 16.86
C PRO A 225 8.96 7.46 16.41
N GLN A 226 10.23 7.61 16.08
CA GLN A 226 10.84 8.88 15.71
C GLN A 226 11.83 8.71 14.57
N THR A 227 11.68 9.50 13.52
CA THR A 227 12.63 9.59 12.41
C THR A 227 13.58 10.78 12.60
N TYR A 228 14.67 10.80 11.84
CA TYR A 228 15.73 11.80 11.99
C TYR A 228 16.13 12.38 10.64
N GLY A 229 16.30 13.70 10.55
CA GLY A 229 16.98 14.33 9.42
C GLY A 229 18.47 13.96 9.38
N ARG A 230 19.10 14.11 8.21
CA ARG A 230 20.49 13.71 7.94
C ARG A 230 21.48 14.22 9.00
N LYS A 231 21.42 15.52 9.34
CA LYS A 231 22.33 16.14 10.31
C LYS A 231 22.25 15.49 11.70
N THR A 232 21.03 15.30 12.20
CA THR A 232 20.77 14.68 13.51
C THR A 232 21.26 13.23 13.52
N LEU A 233 20.97 12.46 12.47
CA LEU A 233 21.43 11.08 12.37
C LEU A 233 22.95 10.97 12.30
N SER A 234 23.62 11.86 11.55
CA SER A 234 25.07 11.94 11.51
C SER A 234 25.68 12.27 12.88
N ASP A 235 25.08 13.19 13.63
CA ASP A 235 25.52 13.53 14.98
C ASP A 235 25.33 12.37 15.97
N LEU A 236 24.25 11.60 15.85
CA LEU A 236 24.02 10.40 16.66
C LEU A 236 25.06 9.32 16.38
N LEU A 237 25.39 9.07 15.11
CA LEU A 237 26.44 8.12 14.71
C LEU A 237 27.81 8.53 15.25
N ARG A 238 28.15 9.82 15.15
CA ARG A 238 29.41 10.35 15.70
C ARG A 238 29.45 10.21 17.22
N GLN A 239 28.35 10.48 17.92
CA GLN A 239 28.27 10.34 19.38
C GLN A 239 28.39 8.88 19.84
N ALA A 240 27.78 7.93 19.12
CA ALA A 240 28.02 6.50 19.33
C ALA A 240 29.49 6.10 19.04
N GLY A 241 30.26 7.00 18.44
CA GLY A 241 31.69 6.90 18.19
C GLY A 241 32.03 6.17 16.90
N PHE A 242 31.13 6.13 15.92
CA PHE A 242 31.50 5.78 14.55
C PHE A 242 32.38 6.89 13.99
N ALA A 243 33.57 6.52 13.51
CA ALA A 243 34.55 7.50 13.02
C ALA A 243 34.22 8.00 11.61
N ARG A 244 33.43 7.22 10.85
CA ARG A 244 32.91 7.59 9.53
C ARG A 244 31.47 7.13 9.38
N SER A 245 30.71 7.86 8.59
CA SER A 245 29.37 7.50 8.13
C SER A 245 29.16 8.04 6.72
N GLU A 246 28.68 7.20 5.81
CA GLU A 246 28.37 7.57 4.43
C GLU A 246 26.88 7.41 4.18
N PHE A 247 26.27 8.40 3.53
CA PHE A 247 24.84 8.45 3.28
C PHE A 247 24.56 8.22 1.79
N MET A 248 23.51 7.44 1.53
CA MET A 248 22.96 7.16 0.20
C MET A 248 21.45 7.37 0.25
N ALA A 249 20.85 7.67 -0.90
CA ALA A 249 19.41 7.80 -1.06
C ALA A 249 18.85 6.60 -1.83
N PRO A 250 18.12 5.68 -1.17
CA PRO A 250 17.28 4.72 -1.84
C PRO A 250 16.01 5.39 -2.40
N PHE A 251 15.62 5.03 -3.62
CA PHE A 251 14.44 5.55 -4.31
C PHE A 251 13.51 4.43 -4.80
N PRO A 252 12.18 4.59 -4.66
CA PRO A 252 11.50 5.75 -4.07
C PRO A 252 11.62 5.85 -2.55
N ASP A 253 11.89 4.73 -1.89
CA ASP A 253 12.12 4.63 -0.45
C ASP A 253 12.93 3.35 -0.14
N TYR A 254 13.50 3.22 1.05
CA TYR A 254 14.31 2.06 1.47
C TYR A 254 13.51 0.75 1.55
N LYS A 255 12.17 0.85 1.65
CA LYS A 255 11.27 -0.30 1.72
C LYS A 255 11.22 -1.08 0.41
N LEU A 256 11.23 -0.41 -0.74
CA LEU A 256 11.17 -1.05 -2.06
C LEU A 256 12.07 -0.31 -3.07
N PRO A 257 13.38 -0.22 -2.84
CA PRO A 257 14.25 0.59 -3.68
C PRO A 257 14.45 -0.05 -5.04
N VAL A 258 14.24 0.75 -6.09
CA VAL A 258 14.61 0.42 -7.47
C VAL A 258 15.86 1.17 -7.91
N SER A 259 16.30 2.16 -7.13
CA SER A 259 17.59 2.84 -7.33
C SER A 259 18.19 3.24 -6.00
N ILE A 260 19.52 3.33 -5.96
CA ILE A 260 20.28 3.84 -4.82
C ILE A 260 21.31 4.81 -5.37
N VAL A 261 21.30 6.05 -4.88
CA VAL A 261 22.23 7.10 -5.31
C VAL A 261 23.17 7.44 -4.16
N THR A 262 24.47 7.49 -4.42
CA THR A 262 25.46 7.87 -3.41
C THR A 262 25.55 9.39 -3.25
N GLU A 263 26.14 9.85 -2.16
CA GLU A 263 26.49 11.27 -1.99
C GLU A 263 27.41 11.78 -3.12
N THR A 264 28.34 10.96 -3.58
CA THR A 264 29.18 11.27 -4.75
C THR A 264 28.35 11.37 -6.02
N GLY A 265 27.34 10.51 -6.20
CA GLY A 265 26.38 10.58 -7.30
C GLY A 265 25.67 11.94 -7.38
N PHE A 266 25.14 12.45 -6.27
CA PHE A 266 24.50 13.77 -6.24
C PHE A 266 25.47 14.94 -6.43
N SER A 267 26.76 14.74 -6.16
CA SER A 267 27.78 15.77 -6.25
C SER A 267 28.50 15.78 -7.62
N CYS A 268 28.25 14.78 -8.47
CA CYS A 268 28.92 14.61 -9.76
C CYS A 268 28.20 15.40 -10.87
N GLU A 269 28.83 16.47 -11.37
CA GLU A 269 28.24 17.34 -12.41
C GLU A 269 27.97 16.61 -13.74
N GLY A 270 28.72 15.54 -14.03
CA GLY A 270 28.57 14.72 -15.23
C GLY A 270 27.49 13.64 -15.13
N PHE A 271 26.72 13.59 -14.03
CA PHE A 271 25.75 12.53 -13.76
C PHE A 271 24.41 13.08 -13.27
N ASP A 272 23.34 12.85 -14.02
CA ASP A 272 21.97 13.21 -13.63
C ASP A 272 21.40 12.20 -12.60
N ALA A 273 21.78 12.38 -11.34
CA ALA A 273 21.22 11.63 -10.22
C ALA A 273 19.71 11.83 -10.04
N ALA A 274 19.17 13.00 -10.39
CA ALA A 274 17.74 13.30 -10.27
C ALA A 274 16.90 12.40 -11.18
N ALA A 275 17.43 11.98 -12.33
CA ALA A 275 16.78 11.03 -13.22
C ALA A 275 16.32 9.75 -12.51
N LEU A 276 17.14 9.20 -11.61
CA LEU A 276 16.80 7.98 -10.86
C LEU A 276 15.74 8.24 -9.78
N ALA A 277 15.73 9.45 -9.21
CA ALA A 277 14.76 9.86 -8.20
C ALA A 277 13.36 10.05 -8.79
N TRP A 278 13.21 10.90 -9.81
CA TRP A 278 11.87 11.23 -10.31
C TRP A 278 11.19 10.10 -11.08
N GLN A 279 11.94 9.28 -11.82
CA GLN A 279 11.35 8.15 -12.58
C GLN A 279 10.74 7.09 -11.68
N SER A 280 11.14 7.05 -10.41
CA SER A 280 10.61 6.10 -9.42
C SER A 280 9.61 6.72 -8.46
N ALA A 281 9.38 8.04 -8.51
CA ALA A 281 8.54 8.76 -7.55
C ALA A 281 7.14 8.15 -7.40
N LYS A 282 6.44 7.85 -8.51
CA LYS A 282 5.10 7.25 -8.48
C LYS A 282 5.07 5.82 -7.94
N ARG A 283 6.22 5.13 -7.89
CA ARG A 283 6.33 3.77 -7.34
C ARG A 283 6.27 3.74 -5.82
N ASP A 284 6.29 4.89 -5.16
CA ASP A 284 6.09 4.97 -3.71
C ASP A 284 4.63 4.66 -3.36
N PRO A 285 4.34 3.53 -2.71
CA PRO A 285 2.98 3.12 -2.38
C PRO A 285 2.37 3.95 -1.23
N GLN A 286 3.15 4.85 -0.61
CA GLN A 286 2.72 5.69 0.50
C GLN A 286 2.33 7.10 0.06
N LEU A 287 2.42 7.42 -1.24
CA LEU A 287 1.95 8.69 -1.74
C LEU A 287 0.42 8.80 -1.63
N PRO A 288 -0.10 9.97 -1.23
CA PRO A 288 -1.54 10.21 -1.24
C PRO A 288 -2.07 10.31 -2.67
N ASN A 289 -3.37 10.06 -2.83
CA ASN A 289 -4.06 10.20 -4.12
C ASN A 289 -4.04 11.63 -4.68
N VAL A 290 -3.93 12.62 -3.80
CA VAL A 290 -3.84 14.04 -4.15
C VAL A 290 -2.55 14.59 -3.57
N LEU A 291 -1.67 15.07 -4.44
CA LEU A 291 -0.38 15.62 -4.08
C LEU A 291 -0.41 17.15 -4.12
N ALA A 292 0.31 17.78 -3.19
CA ALA A 292 0.49 19.23 -3.15
C ALA A 292 1.45 19.74 -4.24
N ILE A 293 2.39 18.89 -4.67
CA ILE A 293 3.45 19.19 -5.66
C ILE A 293 3.61 17.99 -6.60
N SER A 294 4.23 18.19 -7.76
CA SER A 294 4.65 17.12 -8.67
C SER A 294 6.11 16.74 -8.37
N PRO A 295 6.40 15.65 -7.62
CA PRO A 295 7.78 15.29 -7.25
C PRO A 295 8.70 15.17 -8.47
N GLU A 296 8.17 14.76 -9.62
CA GLU A 296 8.91 14.60 -10.85
C GLU A 296 9.50 15.89 -11.42
N LEU A 297 8.90 17.04 -11.12
CA LEU A 297 9.46 18.36 -11.46
C LEU A 297 10.37 18.91 -10.36
N VAL A 298 10.23 18.43 -9.13
CA VAL A 298 10.94 18.97 -7.97
C VAL A 298 12.32 18.34 -7.83
N TRP A 299 12.48 17.03 -8.06
CA TRP A 299 13.77 16.35 -7.95
C TRP A 299 14.91 16.99 -8.75
N PRO A 300 14.73 17.38 -10.04
CA PRO A 300 15.76 18.09 -10.78
C PRO A 300 16.20 19.40 -10.09
N ILE A 301 15.25 20.16 -9.54
CA ILE A 301 15.54 21.43 -8.85
C ILE A 301 16.30 21.18 -7.54
N LEU A 302 15.93 20.14 -6.79
CA LEU A 302 16.63 19.78 -5.56
C LEU A 302 18.07 19.32 -5.84
N ALA A 303 18.28 18.55 -6.91
CA ALA A 303 19.63 18.12 -7.30
C ALA A 303 20.50 19.32 -7.71
N GLN A 304 19.97 20.25 -8.51
CA GLN A 304 20.66 21.48 -8.89
C GLN A 304 21.08 22.33 -7.69
N ASN A 305 20.30 22.31 -6.61
CA ASN A 305 20.58 23.06 -5.37
C ASN A 305 21.32 22.24 -4.30
N ARG A 306 21.77 21.01 -4.62
CA ARG A 306 22.44 20.09 -3.69
C ARG A 306 21.62 19.75 -2.42
N LEU A 307 20.30 19.71 -2.56
CA LEU A 307 19.36 19.35 -1.48
C LEU A 307 18.72 17.97 -1.67
N ALA A 308 18.97 17.30 -2.80
CA ALA A 308 18.30 16.05 -3.15
C ALA A 308 18.53 14.93 -2.11
N LEU A 309 19.74 14.79 -1.58
CA LEU A 309 20.02 13.79 -0.54
C LEU A 309 19.36 14.15 0.80
N ASP A 310 19.39 15.42 1.21
CA ASP A 310 18.74 15.89 2.44
C ASP A 310 17.21 15.72 2.44
N LEU A 311 16.59 15.71 1.25
CA LEU A 311 15.16 15.55 1.04
C LEU A 311 14.78 14.19 0.45
N ALA A 312 15.73 13.25 0.30
CA ALA A 312 15.43 11.86 -0.04
C ALA A 312 14.41 11.29 0.94
N ASN A 313 13.47 10.44 0.49
CA ASN A 313 12.41 9.93 1.38
C ASN A 313 12.95 9.06 2.53
N SER A 314 14.16 8.53 2.38
CA SER A 314 14.88 7.76 3.38
C SER A 314 16.38 7.81 3.15
N PHE A 315 17.11 7.29 4.13
CA PHE A 315 18.54 7.11 4.08
C PHE A 315 18.91 5.64 4.09
N LEU A 316 19.96 5.32 3.34
CA LEU A 316 20.78 4.15 3.52
C LEU A 316 22.15 4.62 4.01
N VAL A 317 22.56 4.19 5.19
CA VAL A 317 23.77 4.68 5.86
C VAL A 317 24.72 3.53 6.14
N VAL A 318 26.00 3.73 5.85
CA VAL A 318 27.08 2.82 6.20
C VAL A 318 28.01 3.51 7.19
N ALA A 319 28.19 2.94 8.38
CA ALA A 319 29.03 3.50 9.43
C ALA A 319 30.08 2.48 9.93
N GLY A 320 31.27 2.94 10.27
CA GLY A 320 32.36 2.05 10.72
C GLY A 320 33.60 2.77 11.25
N ALA A 321 34.69 2.01 11.41
CA ALA A 321 36.01 2.54 11.76
C ALA A 321 36.74 3.13 10.54
N LEU A 322 37.72 4.03 10.75
CA LEU A 322 38.52 4.61 9.66
C LEU A 322 39.30 3.56 8.83
N SER A 323 39.77 2.50 9.49
CA SER A 323 40.54 1.39 8.92
C SER A 323 39.70 0.31 8.25
N GLY A 324 38.36 0.35 8.36
CA GLY A 324 37.48 -0.65 7.74
C GLY A 324 37.41 -0.50 6.21
N GLN A 325 36.80 -1.47 5.53
CA GLN A 325 36.53 -1.40 4.09
C GLN A 325 35.73 -0.14 3.76
N LYS A 326 36.27 0.74 2.89
CA LYS A 326 35.54 1.92 2.43
C LYS A 326 34.52 1.49 1.37
N PRO A 327 33.30 2.05 1.37
CA PRO A 327 32.48 2.04 0.18
C PRO A 327 33.28 2.59 -1.00
N ASP A 328 33.10 1.97 -2.16
CA ASP A 328 33.76 2.43 -3.37
C ASP A 328 33.21 3.81 -3.76
N LEU A 329 33.99 4.85 -3.44
CA LEU A 329 33.63 6.24 -3.71
C LEU A 329 33.53 6.55 -5.21
N SER A 330 34.00 5.64 -6.08
CA SER A 330 33.81 5.76 -7.52
C SER A 330 32.36 5.45 -7.94
N VAL A 331 31.58 4.70 -7.16
CA VAL A 331 30.21 4.36 -7.54
C VAL A 331 29.26 5.53 -7.27
N LEU A 332 28.56 5.95 -8.33
CA LEU A 332 27.61 7.07 -8.31
C LEU A 332 26.19 6.59 -7.96
N ALA A 333 25.76 5.48 -8.55
CA ALA A 333 24.43 4.92 -8.31
C ALA A 333 24.29 3.47 -8.78
N TRP A 334 23.21 2.85 -8.31
CA TRP A 334 22.68 1.58 -8.78
C TRP A 334 21.22 1.77 -9.21
N HIS A 335 20.84 1.12 -10.31
CA HIS A 335 19.46 0.96 -10.75
C HIS A 335 19.14 -0.53 -10.90
N PHE A 336 17.99 -0.98 -10.42
CA PHE A 336 17.61 -2.38 -10.36
C PHE A 336 16.33 -2.64 -11.16
N THR A 337 16.42 -3.58 -12.09
CA THR A 337 15.26 -4.08 -12.83
C THR A 337 14.88 -5.46 -12.28
N GLY A 338 14.01 -5.48 -11.26
CA GLY A 338 13.66 -6.68 -10.50
C GLY A 338 12.27 -7.29 -10.77
N GLU A 339 11.41 -6.58 -11.50
CA GLU A 339 10.02 -6.99 -11.80
C GLU A 339 9.90 -7.94 -13.00
N ARG A 340 11.04 -8.40 -13.52
CA ARG A 340 11.14 -9.34 -14.65
C ARG A 340 11.31 -10.78 -14.15
N SER A 341 11.09 -11.76 -15.01
CA SER A 341 11.48 -13.14 -14.69
C SER A 341 12.98 -13.21 -14.32
N GLY A 342 13.36 -14.15 -13.45
CA GLY A 342 14.71 -14.21 -12.85
C GLY A 342 15.87 -13.99 -13.84
N PRO A 343 15.91 -14.70 -14.98
CA PRO A 343 16.96 -14.57 -16.00
C PRO A 343 17.12 -13.17 -16.61
N TYR A 344 16.08 -12.34 -16.55
CA TYR A 344 16.06 -11.00 -17.15
C TYR A 344 16.23 -9.87 -16.11
N CYS A 345 16.43 -10.24 -14.85
CA CYS A 345 16.65 -9.27 -13.78
C CYS A 345 18.09 -8.79 -13.81
N LYS A 346 18.28 -7.46 -13.72
CA LYS A 346 19.61 -6.84 -13.79
C LYS A 346 19.81 -5.71 -12.78
N GLU A 347 21.07 -5.45 -12.51
CA GLU A 347 21.59 -4.23 -11.90
C GLU A 347 22.32 -3.44 -12.98
N THR A 348 22.03 -2.14 -13.09
CA THR A 348 22.83 -1.18 -13.84
C THR A 348 23.58 -0.30 -12.84
N ARG A 349 24.91 -0.33 -12.92
CA ARG A 349 25.83 0.39 -12.03
C ARG A 349 26.47 1.55 -12.78
N PHE A 350 26.46 2.73 -12.17
CA PHE A 350 27.07 3.95 -12.67
C PHE A 350 28.31 4.27 -11.83
N SER A 351 29.49 4.33 -12.45
CA SER A 351 30.76 4.57 -11.73
C SER A 351 31.59 5.64 -12.43
N LEU A 352 32.30 6.46 -11.65
CA LEU A 352 33.24 7.44 -12.13
C LEU A 352 34.56 6.74 -12.49
N THR A 353 35.04 6.95 -13.70
CA THR A 353 36.35 6.46 -14.12
C THR A 353 37.47 7.40 -13.67
N ASP A 354 38.72 6.92 -13.69
CA ASP A 354 39.91 7.76 -13.40
C ASP A 354 40.03 8.98 -14.33
N ARG A 355 39.36 8.96 -15.49
CA ARG A 355 39.32 10.06 -16.47
C ARG A 355 38.19 11.06 -16.20
N GLY A 356 37.39 10.86 -15.16
CA GLY A 356 36.26 11.72 -14.80
C GLY A 356 34.98 11.49 -15.62
N SER A 357 34.94 10.49 -16.52
CA SER A 357 33.71 10.12 -17.24
C SER A 357 32.92 9.05 -16.49
N VAL A 358 31.61 8.98 -16.74
CA VAL A 358 30.72 7.96 -16.15
C VAL A 358 30.75 6.69 -17.01
N GLU A 359 31.07 5.57 -16.37
CA GLU A 359 30.94 4.23 -16.92
C GLU A 359 29.63 3.59 -16.46
N VAL A 360 28.91 2.96 -17.39
CA VAL A 360 27.68 2.20 -17.11
C VAL A 360 27.97 0.72 -17.35
N ARG A 361 27.75 -0.12 -16.32
CA ARG A 361 27.85 -1.59 -16.43
C ARG A 361 26.55 -2.26 -16.01
N CYS A 362 26.13 -3.27 -16.75
CA CYS A 362 24.98 -4.08 -16.37
C CYS A 362 25.40 -5.49 -15.94
N HIS A 363 24.83 -5.96 -14.83
CA HIS A 363 25.10 -7.28 -14.27
C HIS A 363 23.77 -8.01 -14.03
N PRO A 364 23.67 -9.32 -14.32
CA PRO A 364 22.46 -10.06 -13.98
C PRO A 364 22.31 -10.18 -12.46
N LEU A 365 21.09 -10.08 -11.95
CA LEU A 365 20.80 -10.27 -10.52
C LEU A 365 20.72 -11.75 -10.12
N ALA A 366 20.35 -12.62 -11.06
CA ALA A 366 20.29 -14.06 -10.86
C ALA A 366 21.60 -14.71 -11.38
N PRO A 367 22.31 -15.51 -10.55
CA PRO A 367 23.51 -16.22 -10.99
C PRO A 367 23.25 -17.10 -12.22
N GLY A 368 24.19 -17.13 -13.16
CA GLY A 368 24.10 -17.96 -14.37
C GLY A 368 23.09 -17.50 -15.41
N SER A 369 22.49 -16.32 -15.25
CA SER A 369 21.54 -15.78 -16.22
C SER A 369 22.21 -15.47 -17.56
N PRO A 370 21.51 -15.72 -18.69
CA PRO A 370 22.04 -15.42 -20.01
C PRO A 370 22.12 -13.90 -20.23
N LYS A 371 23.23 -13.44 -20.84
CA LYS A 371 23.33 -12.06 -21.35
C LYS A 371 22.49 -11.84 -22.62
N HIS A 372 22.21 -12.92 -23.35
CA HIS A 372 21.40 -12.93 -24.56
C HIS A 372 20.43 -14.11 -24.52
N ALA A 373 19.14 -13.85 -24.72
CA ALA A 373 18.12 -14.88 -24.74
C ALA A 373 17.08 -14.58 -25.80
N ARG A 374 16.81 -15.54 -26.69
CA ARG A 374 15.73 -15.46 -27.66
C ARG A 374 14.50 -16.17 -27.10
N GLY A 375 13.47 -15.40 -26.80
CA GLY A 375 12.15 -15.89 -26.42
C GLY A 375 11.27 -16.18 -27.63
N ARG A 376 9.98 -16.39 -27.37
CA ARG A 376 8.96 -16.66 -28.39
C ARG A 376 8.68 -15.39 -29.19
N LEU A 377 8.42 -14.28 -28.50
CA LEU A 377 8.04 -13.01 -29.11
C LEU A 377 9.19 -12.01 -29.12
N VAL A 378 10.03 -12.05 -28.09
CA VAL A 378 11.08 -11.05 -27.89
C VAL A 378 12.46 -11.68 -27.81
N THR A 379 13.46 -10.90 -28.18
CA THR A 379 14.86 -11.19 -27.92
C THR A 379 15.38 -10.20 -26.88
N PHE A 380 15.99 -10.75 -25.83
CA PHE A 380 16.70 -10.02 -24.79
C PHE A 380 18.20 -9.97 -25.09
N ALA A 381 18.79 -8.79 -25.05
CA ALA A 381 20.22 -8.56 -25.18
C ALA A 381 20.67 -7.52 -24.15
N MET A 382 21.31 -7.98 -23.06
CA MET A 382 21.81 -7.09 -22.03
C MET A 382 23.23 -6.60 -22.39
N PRO A 383 23.45 -5.28 -22.53
CA PRO A 383 24.79 -4.76 -22.75
C PRO A 383 25.64 -4.95 -21.49
N GLU A 384 26.86 -5.46 -21.62
CA GLU A 384 27.80 -5.57 -20.48
C GLU A 384 28.31 -4.18 -20.04
N LYS A 385 28.56 -3.32 -21.01
CA LYS A 385 28.96 -1.93 -20.85
C LYS A 385 28.14 -1.07 -21.79
N ALA A 386 27.71 0.08 -21.31
CA ALA A 386 27.02 1.10 -22.10
C ALA A 386 27.71 2.45 -21.95
N GLU A 387 27.57 3.31 -22.95
CA GLU A 387 27.98 4.70 -22.86
C GLU A 387 26.97 5.49 -22.03
N TYR A 388 27.45 6.32 -21.11
CA TYR A 388 26.58 7.25 -20.40
C TYR A 388 26.22 8.41 -21.32
N ALA A 389 24.93 8.55 -21.65
CA ALA A 389 24.44 9.69 -22.40
C ALA A 389 24.11 10.84 -21.44
N GLN A 390 24.91 11.92 -21.50
CA GLN A 390 24.64 13.14 -20.75
C GLN A 390 23.52 13.93 -21.42
N GLY A 391 22.55 14.41 -20.62
CA GLY A 391 21.43 15.22 -21.12
C GLY A 391 20.17 15.03 -20.29
N SER A 392 19.03 15.44 -20.84
CA SER A 392 17.72 15.27 -20.24
C SER A 392 16.95 14.17 -20.95
N LEU A 393 16.19 13.37 -20.20
CA LEU A 393 15.31 12.37 -20.80
C LEU A 393 14.20 13.05 -21.59
N LEU A 394 13.93 12.57 -22.81
CA LEU A 394 12.90 13.13 -23.69
C LEU A 394 11.52 13.11 -23.02
N SER A 395 11.23 12.08 -22.21
CA SER A 395 10.00 12.00 -21.42
C SER A 395 9.79 13.17 -20.46
N GLN A 396 10.84 13.87 -20.00
CA GLN A 396 10.70 15.07 -19.16
C GLN A 396 9.98 16.20 -19.87
N GLU A 397 10.13 16.34 -21.19
CA GLU A 397 9.42 17.35 -21.97
C GLU A 397 7.91 17.08 -21.95
N LEU A 398 7.51 15.83 -22.18
CA LEU A 398 6.10 15.43 -22.12
C LEU A 398 5.52 15.59 -20.70
N ILE A 399 6.29 15.26 -19.66
CA ILE A 399 5.92 15.50 -18.26
C ILE A 399 5.68 17.01 -18.02
N ARG A 400 6.56 17.90 -18.48
CA ARG A 400 6.39 19.36 -18.32
C ARG A 400 5.14 19.88 -19.03
N ILE A 401 4.78 19.32 -20.17
CA ILE A 401 3.52 19.65 -20.87
C ILE A 401 2.34 19.27 -19.98
N VAL A 402 2.21 18.00 -19.61
CA VAL A 402 0.98 17.49 -18.97
C VAL A 402 0.82 17.86 -17.50
N THR A 403 1.87 18.38 -16.85
CA THR A 403 1.83 18.83 -15.44
C THR A 403 1.45 20.30 -15.27
N ARG A 404 1.51 21.10 -16.35
CA ARG A 404 1.17 22.53 -16.37
C ARG A 404 -0.34 22.72 -16.52
N ASP A 405 -0.99 23.49 -15.66
CA ASP A 405 -2.40 23.84 -15.87
C ASP A 405 -2.59 24.66 -17.16
N GLY A 406 -3.65 24.35 -17.92
CA GLY A 406 -3.95 24.95 -19.23
C GLY A 406 -3.22 24.32 -20.41
N TRP A 407 -2.60 23.14 -20.26
CA TRP A 407 -1.96 22.43 -21.36
C TRP A 407 -2.95 21.99 -22.45
N LEU A 408 -2.47 21.90 -23.68
CA LEU A 408 -3.25 21.56 -24.87
C LEU A 408 -2.90 20.16 -25.39
N MET A 409 -3.90 19.43 -25.90
CA MET A 409 -3.67 18.08 -26.46
C MET A 409 -2.81 18.14 -27.73
N GLU A 410 -2.87 19.26 -28.45
CA GLU A 410 -2.05 19.56 -29.62
C GLU A 410 -0.55 19.60 -29.27
N GLU A 411 -0.18 20.01 -28.05
CA GLU A 411 1.21 19.96 -27.57
C GLU A 411 1.68 18.51 -27.41
N VAL A 412 0.82 17.64 -26.86
CA VAL A 412 1.08 16.19 -26.76
C VAL A 412 1.22 15.57 -28.15
N GLY A 413 0.32 15.89 -29.08
CA GLY A 413 0.37 15.40 -30.46
C GLY A 413 1.64 15.85 -31.19
N SER A 414 2.04 17.12 -31.03
CA SER A 414 3.27 17.68 -31.61
C SER A 414 4.53 17.02 -31.07
N PHE A 415 4.57 16.76 -29.76
CA PHE A 415 5.65 16.01 -29.12
C PHE A 415 5.78 14.60 -29.73
N LEU A 416 4.66 13.85 -29.81
CA LEU A 416 4.67 12.49 -30.35
C LEU A 416 5.07 12.46 -31.83
N LYS A 417 4.60 13.41 -32.64
CA LYS A 417 5.04 13.57 -34.05
C LYS A 417 6.55 13.83 -34.16
N THR A 418 7.13 14.60 -33.23
CA THR A 418 8.58 14.86 -33.19
C THR A 418 9.36 13.61 -32.83
N TYR A 419 8.88 12.87 -31.82
CA TYR A 419 9.42 11.57 -31.44
C TYR A 419 9.40 10.55 -32.59
N LEU A 420 8.29 10.42 -33.33
CA LEU A 420 8.22 9.50 -34.47
C LEU A 420 9.15 9.91 -35.63
N ARG A 421 9.29 11.21 -35.89
CA ARG A 421 10.25 11.71 -36.90
C ARG A 421 11.69 11.32 -36.56
N PHE A 422 12.05 11.36 -35.27
CA PHE A 422 13.36 10.88 -34.83
C PHE A 422 13.52 9.38 -35.12
N LEU A 423 12.52 8.54 -34.76
CA LEU A 423 12.59 7.10 -35.05
C LEU A 423 12.73 6.82 -36.56
N GLY A 424 11.98 7.54 -37.41
CA GLY A 424 12.09 7.44 -38.85
C GLY A 424 13.49 7.79 -39.38
N SER A 425 14.20 8.71 -38.70
CA SER A 425 15.57 9.10 -39.07
C SER A 425 16.64 8.07 -38.70
N LEU A 426 16.37 7.17 -37.74
CA LEU A 426 17.34 6.13 -37.33
C LEU A 426 17.55 5.06 -38.40
N ASP A 427 16.58 4.88 -39.32
CA ASP A 427 16.66 3.95 -40.45
C ASP A 427 17.25 4.59 -41.71
N ALA A 428 17.81 5.81 -41.63
CA ALA A 428 18.37 6.55 -42.77
C ALA A 428 19.59 5.90 -43.45
N SER A 429 20.05 4.74 -42.97
CA SER A 429 21.02 3.88 -43.65
C SER A 429 20.40 2.94 -44.70
N GLY A 430 19.07 2.87 -44.81
CA GLY A 430 18.37 2.20 -45.90
C GLY A 430 18.14 3.11 -47.11
N ASP A 431 17.89 2.54 -48.29
CA ASP A 431 17.67 3.29 -49.55
C ASP A 431 16.45 4.24 -49.52
N THR A 432 15.56 4.12 -48.54
CA THR A 432 14.39 4.98 -48.34
C THR A 432 14.21 5.30 -46.85
N PRO A 433 14.11 6.58 -46.44
CA PRO A 433 13.78 6.96 -45.06
C PRO A 433 12.42 6.38 -44.63
N LEU A 434 12.34 5.84 -43.41
CA LEU A 434 11.11 5.30 -42.85
C LEU A 434 10.14 6.46 -42.53
N SER A 435 9.05 6.57 -43.30
CA SER A 435 7.97 7.53 -43.03
C SER A 435 6.91 6.87 -42.14
N ILE A 436 6.58 7.51 -41.01
CA ILE A 436 5.57 7.03 -40.06
C ILE A 436 4.39 8.01 -40.10
N ASP A 437 3.44 7.73 -40.99
CA ASP A 437 2.34 8.63 -41.31
C ASP A 437 0.99 8.18 -40.74
N SER A 438 0.93 7.00 -40.13
CA SER A 438 -0.27 6.45 -39.51
C SER A 438 0.03 5.46 -38.37
N ALA A 439 -1.00 5.05 -37.63
CA ALA A 439 -0.87 4.06 -36.54
C ALA A 439 -0.52 2.65 -37.06
N GLU A 440 -0.87 2.33 -38.30
CA GLU A 440 -0.62 1.03 -38.96
C GLU A 440 0.76 0.96 -39.61
N SER A 441 1.49 2.09 -39.67
CA SER A 441 2.84 2.15 -40.23
C SER A 441 3.72 1.08 -39.57
N SER A 442 4.32 0.21 -40.40
CA SER A 442 5.14 -0.91 -39.94
C SER A 442 6.54 -0.44 -39.58
N ILE A 443 6.95 -0.65 -38.33
CA ILE A 443 8.26 -0.26 -37.83
C ILE A 443 9.02 -1.51 -37.37
N SER A 444 10.35 -1.48 -37.46
CA SER A 444 11.18 -2.61 -37.02
C SER A 444 11.02 -2.85 -35.52
N GLY A 445 10.84 -4.12 -35.12
CA GLY A 445 10.71 -4.51 -33.71
C GLY A 445 11.94 -4.19 -32.85
N ARG A 446 13.08 -3.84 -33.45
CA ARG A 446 14.27 -3.34 -32.75
C ARG A 446 14.03 -2.01 -32.01
N TYR A 447 13.00 -1.26 -32.39
CA TYR A 447 12.64 0.02 -31.76
C TYR A 447 11.64 -0.13 -30.60
N LEU A 448 11.27 -1.36 -30.21
CA LEU A 448 10.31 -1.63 -29.13
C LEU A 448 10.64 -0.89 -27.82
N ASP A 449 11.93 -0.82 -27.48
CA ASP A 449 12.42 -0.17 -26.27
C ASP A 449 12.71 1.32 -26.43
N LEU A 450 12.64 1.88 -27.64
CA LEU A 450 12.92 3.29 -27.88
C LEU A 450 11.75 4.21 -27.52
N ILE A 451 11.12 3.99 -26.37
CA ILE A 451 10.12 4.91 -25.80
C ILE A 451 10.82 6.20 -25.30
N PRO A 452 10.09 7.32 -25.11
CA PRO A 452 10.69 8.59 -24.66
C PRO A 452 11.51 8.52 -23.35
N GLN A 453 11.26 7.54 -22.48
CA GLN A 453 12.01 7.30 -21.25
C GLN A 453 13.41 6.71 -21.50
N ASN A 454 13.66 6.18 -22.70
CA ASN A 454 14.91 5.55 -23.12
C ASN A 454 15.66 6.40 -24.16
N ILE A 455 15.31 7.68 -24.28
CA ILE A 455 15.94 8.64 -25.19
C ILE A 455 16.44 9.83 -24.36
N VAL A 456 17.73 10.11 -24.47
CA VAL A 456 18.39 11.28 -23.88
C VAL A 456 18.60 12.34 -24.95
N VAL A 457 18.15 13.57 -24.67
CA VAL A 457 18.47 14.76 -25.46
C VAL A 457 19.71 15.40 -24.85
N GLY A 458 20.82 15.36 -25.57
CA GLY A 458 22.09 15.90 -25.10
C GLY A 458 22.15 17.42 -25.13
N PRO A 459 23.17 18.03 -24.49
CA PRO A 459 23.37 19.48 -24.51
C PRO A 459 23.58 20.07 -25.92
N ASP A 460 24.04 19.24 -26.85
CA ASP A 460 24.19 19.53 -28.27
C ASP A 460 22.87 19.43 -29.07
N GLY A 461 21.77 19.06 -28.40
CA GLY A 461 20.48 18.78 -29.02
C GLY A 461 20.42 17.41 -29.71
N ALA A 462 21.48 16.60 -29.65
CA ALA A 462 21.50 15.29 -30.28
C ALA A 462 20.80 14.24 -29.41
N TRP A 463 20.04 13.37 -30.06
CA TRP A 463 19.23 12.34 -29.43
C TRP A 463 20.05 11.06 -29.31
N ARG A 464 20.07 10.46 -28.12
CA ARG A 464 20.85 9.26 -27.80
C ARG A 464 19.96 8.23 -27.17
N ALA A 465 19.92 7.04 -27.77
CA ALA A 465 19.18 5.92 -27.22
C ALA A 465 19.96 5.26 -26.07
N ILE A 466 19.25 4.90 -25.01
CA ILE A 466 19.76 4.16 -23.86
C ILE A 466 18.86 2.95 -23.58
N ASP A 467 19.34 1.99 -22.80
CA ASP A 467 18.56 0.85 -22.28
C ASP A 467 17.77 0.05 -23.34
N GLN A 468 18.34 -0.12 -24.55
CA GLN A 468 17.77 -0.95 -25.61
C GLN A 468 18.10 -2.43 -25.39
N GLU A 469 17.25 -3.14 -24.65
CA GLU A 469 17.49 -4.53 -24.26
C GLU A 469 16.54 -5.52 -24.94
N TRP A 470 15.38 -5.04 -25.37
CA TRP A 470 14.31 -5.83 -25.94
C TRP A 470 14.09 -5.49 -27.39
N THR A 471 14.09 -6.53 -28.21
CA THR A 471 13.67 -6.48 -29.60
C THR A 471 12.45 -7.36 -29.77
N TRP A 472 11.37 -6.82 -30.32
CA TRP A 472 10.30 -7.66 -30.86
C TRP A 472 10.83 -8.39 -32.09
N ASN A 473 10.60 -9.70 -32.17
CA ASN A 473 11.21 -10.51 -33.23
C ASN A 473 10.68 -10.18 -34.64
N GLU A 474 9.51 -9.53 -34.72
CA GLU A 474 8.85 -9.11 -35.96
C GLU A 474 8.77 -7.58 -36.06
N ASN A 475 8.21 -7.06 -37.16
CA ASN A 475 7.83 -5.66 -37.20
C ASN A 475 6.61 -5.42 -36.31
N ILE A 476 6.50 -4.20 -35.77
CA ILE A 476 5.41 -3.77 -34.91
C ILE A 476 4.66 -2.60 -35.55
N PRO A 477 3.36 -2.39 -35.25
CA PRO A 477 2.65 -1.19 -35.69
C PRO A 477 3.12 0.02 -34.88
N ALA A 478 3.32 1.16 -35.54
CA ALA A 478 3.68 2.42 -34.88
C ALA A 478 2.70 2.83 -33.77
N GLY A 479 1.41 2.54 -33.96
CA GLY A 479 0.36 2.77 -32.97
C GLY A 479 0.61 2.02 -31.66
N TRP A 480 1.13 0.79 -31.70
CA TRP A 480 1.47 0.08 -30.46
C TRP A 480 2.63 0.76 -29.71
N LEU A 481 3.64 1.25 -30.43
CA LEU A 481 4.76 1.97 -29.80
C LEU A 481 4.32 3.32 -29.18
N ILE A 482 3.40 4.04 -29.84
CA ILE A 482 2.78 5.26 -29.29
C ILE A 482 1.98 4.91 -28.03
N PHE A 483 1.12 3.89 -28.10
CA PHE A 483 0.35 3.39 -26.97
C PHE A 483 1.26 3.04 -25.78
N ARG A 484 2.34 2.29 -26.03
CA ARG A 484 3.34 1.91 -25.02
C ARG A 484 4.01 3.13 -24.40
N SER A 485 4.35 4.14 -25.20
CA SER A 485 4.96 5.39 -24.75
C SER A 485 4.03 6.19 -23.84
N LEU A 486 2.75 6.29 -24.21
CA LEU A 486 1.71 6.97 -23.41
C LEU A 486 1.40 6.20 -22.13
N HIS A 487 1.32 4.87 -22.20
CA HIS A 487 1.15 4.02 -21.03
C HIS A 487 2.31 4.24 -20.04
N ALA A 488 3.56 4.21 -20.50
CA ALA A 488 4.73 4.46 -19.65
C ALA A 488 4.72 5.86 -19.02
N LEU A 489 4.30 6.89 -19.77
CA LEU A 489 4.12 8.25 -19.23
C LEU A 489 3.10 8.27 -18.09
N ILE A 490 1.91 7.69 -18.31
CA ILE A 490 0.84 7.67 -17.31
C ILE A 490 1.31 6.95 -16.05
N GLN A 491 2.12 5.90 -16.17
CA GLN A 491 2.73 5.19 -15.04
C GLN A 491 3.86 5.96 -14.33
N THR A 492 4.29 7.11 -14.87
CA THR A 492 5.37 7.92 -14.29
C THR A 492 4.87 9.22 -13.66
N VAL A 493 3.88 9.87 -14.29
CA VAL A 493 3.34 11.17 -13.83
C VAL A 493 2.49 10.99 -12.58
N THR A 494 2.86 11.69 -11.49
CA THR A 494 2.14 11.60 -10.22
C THR A 494 0.93 12.52 -10.19
N ARG A 495 1.00 13.64 -10.91
CA ARG A 495 -0.06 14.66 -11.00
C ARG A 495 -0.11 15.24 -12.41
N PHE A 496 -1.28 15.20 -13.03
CA PHE A 496 -1.54 15.95 -14.25
C PHE A 496 -2.07 17.35 -13.89
N GLY A 497 -1.65 18.36 -14.65
CA GLY A 497 -2.27 19.66 -14.68
C GLY A 497 -3.65 19.60 -15.34
N GLN A 498 -4.47 20.62 -15.13
CA GLN A 498 -5.77 20.71 -15.77
C GLN A 498 -5.63 21.01 -17.26
N PRO A 499 -6.15 20.18 -18.17
CA PRO A 499 -6.12 20.49 -19.59
C PRO A 499 -7.01 21.69 -19.90
N ALA A 500 -6.64 22.48 -20.92
CA ALA A 500 -7.50 23.54 -21.44
C ALA A 500 -8.71 22.99 -22.22
N GLY A 501 -8.55 21.83 -22.86
CA GLY A 501 -9.60 21.12 -23.59
C GLY A 501 -10.20 19.96 -22.80
N ALA A 502 -11.44 19.57 -23.13
CA ALA A 502 -12.09 18.42 -22.52
C ALA A 502 -11.74 17.12 -23.24
N PHE A 503 -11.43 16.08 -22.46
CA PHE A 503 -11.40 14.69 -22.91
C PHE A 503 -11.94 13.80 -21.77
N ALA A 504 -12.29 12.54 -22.08
CA ALA A 504 -12.73 11.61 -21.03
C ALA A 504 -11.57 11.35 -20.06
N ASN A 505 -11.75 11.67 -18.76
CA ASN A 505 -10.70 11.56 -17.75
C ASN A 505 -10.39 10.10 -17.39
N THR A 506 -9.81 9.37 -18.33
CA THR A 506 -9.36 7.98 -18.22
C THR A 506 -8.11 7.82 -19.09
N PRO A 507 -7.22 6.86 -18.81
CA PRO A 507 -6.08 6.54 -19.67
C PRO A 507 -6.48 6.37 -21.13
N ILE A 508 -7.56 5.63 -21.41
CA ILE A 508 -8.00 5.41 -22.79
C ILE A 508 -8.53 6.69 -23.44
N GLY A 509 -9.25 7.53 -22.70
CA GLY A 509 -9.71 8.82 -23.19
C GLY A 509 -8.56 9.77 -23.54
N PHE A 510 -7.50 9.77 -22.74
CA PHE A 510 -6.27 10.50 -23.03
C PHE A 510 -5.52 9.94 -24.25
N ILE A 511 -5.41 8.61 -24.36
CA ILE A 511 -4.76 7.95 -25.49
C ILE A 511 -5.49 8.29 -26.80
N HIS A 512 -6.82 8.13 -26.86
CA HIS A 512 -7.63 8.51 -28.02
C HIS A 512 -7.45 9.97 -28.41
N ALA A 513 -7.44 10.87 -27.42
CA ALA A 513 -7.24 12.29 -27.65
C ALA A 513 -5.83 12.61 -28.20
N ALA A 514 -4.80 11.91 -27.72
CA ALA A 514 -3.43 12.04 -28.20
C ALA A 514 -3.29 11.56 -29.65
N PHE A 515 -3.86 10.40 -30.02
CA PHE A 515 -3.89 9.93 -31.41
C PHE A 515 -4.60 10.92 -32.33
N LYS A 516 -5.77 11.44 -31.89
CA LYS A 516 -6.49 12.47 -32.64
C LYS A 516 -5.66 13.74 -32.85
N ALA A 517 -4.93 14.20 -31.83
CA ALA A 517 -4.06 15.37 -31.94
C ALA A 517 -2.84 15.13 -32.87
N MET A 518 -2.45 13.87 -33.07
CA MET A 518 -1.49 13.48 -34.11
C MET A 518 -2.11 13.38 -35.50
N GLU A 519 -3.42 13.60 -35.65
CA GLU A 519 -4.19 13.35 -36.89
C GLU A 519 -4.16 11.87 -37.30
N PHE A 520 -3.94 10.96 -36.35
CA PHE A 520 -4.00 9.52 -36.56
C PHE A 520 -5.39 9.02 -36.15
N SER A 521 -5.99 8.17 -37.00
CA SER A 521 -7.21 7.46 -36.65
C SER A 521 -6.84 6.19 -35.90
N VAL A 522 -7.50 5.92 -34.77
CA VAL A 522 -7.41 4.65 -34.06
C VAL A 522 -8.79 4.24 -33.56
N THR A 523 -9.14 2.99 -33.76
CA THR A 523 -10.38 2.38 -33.31
C THR A 523 -10.19 1.71 -31.96
N GLU A 524 -11.29 1.46 -31.26
CA GLU A 524 -11.27 0.71 -30.00
C GLU A 524 -10.66 -0.70 -30.17
N SER A 525 -10.99 -1.37 -31.27
CA SER A 525 -10.46 -2.69 -31.64
C SER A 525 -8.93 -2.69 -31.83
N GLU A 526 -8.37 -1.59 -32.34
CA GLU A 526 -6.92 -1.44 -32.48
C GLU A 526 -6.25 -1.21 -31.13
N ILE A 527 -6.85 -0.42 -30.23
CA ILE A 527 -6.35 -0.27 -28.86
C ILE A 527 -6.40 -1.61 -28.12
N GLU A 528 -7.48 -2.39 -28.25
CA GLU A 528 -7.55 -3.74 -27.69
C GLU A 528 -6.45 -4.65 -28.23
N THR A 529 -6.11 -4.52 -29.52
CA THR A 529 -4.97 -5.24 -30.13
C THR A 529 -3.65 -4.81 -29.50
N TYR A 530 -3.43 -3.51 -29.26
CA TYR A 530 -2.23 -3.00 -28.59
C TYR A 530 -2.15 -3.46 -27.14
N VAL A 531 -3.28 -3.55 -26.42
CA VAL A 531 -3.37 -4.12 -25.08
C VAL A 531 -2.98 -5.59 -25.09
N ASN A 532 -3.45 -6.36 -26.07
CA ASN A 532 -3.09 -7.77 -26.20
C ASN A 532 -1.57 -7.93 -26.44
N LEU A 533 -0.99 -7.15 -27.35
CA LEU A 533 0.45 -7.17 -27.63
C LEU A 533 1.28 -6.78 -26.39
N GLU A 534 0.87 -5.73 -25.66
CA GLU A 534 1.55 -5.32 -24.44
C GLU A 534 1.43 -6.38 -23.33
N SER A 535 0.25 -7.00 -23.16
CA SER A 535 0.08 -8.09 -22.20
C SER A 535 0.90 -9.33 -22.56
N GLU A 536 1.03 -9.67 -23.84
CA GLU A 536 1.88 -10.76 -24.31
C GLU A 536 3.36 -10.49 -24.05
N LEU A 537 3.82 -9.27 -24.32
CA LEU A 537 5.15 -8.81 -23.97
C LEU A 537 5.41 -8.94 -22.46
N GLN A 538 4.49 -8.43 -21.65
CA GLN A 538 4.60 -8.50 -20.18
C GLN A 538 4.55 -9.95 -19.68
N ALA A 539 3.78 -10.82 -20.31
CA ALA A 539 3.72 -12.24 -19.93
C ALA A 539 5.03 -12.99 -20.19
N GLU A 540 5.77 -12.62 -21.23
CA GLU A 540 7.06 -13.22 -21.54
C GLU A 540 8.21 -12.64 -20.68
N VAL A 541 8.14 -11.34 -20.36
CA VAL A 541 9.21 -10.62 -19.66
C VAL A 541 9.04 -10.63 -18.13
N SER A 542 7.80 -10.58 -17.61
CA SER A 542 7.49 -10.38 -16.19
C SER A 542 7.33 -11.69 -15.40
N ARG A 543 7.39 -11.59 -14.07
CA ARG A 543 6.98 -12.67 -13.14
C ARG A 543 5.46 -12.75 -12.96
N ARG A 544 4.78 -11.65 -13.26
CA ARG A 544 3.35 -11.46 -13.04
C ARG A 544 2.73 -10.97 -14.34
N PRO A 545 2.34 -11.87 -15.26
CA PRO A 545 1.66 -11.50 -16.49
C PRO A 545 0.44 -10.63 -16.16
N LEU A 546 0.28 -9.53 -16.90
CA LEU A 546 -0.92 -8.72 -16.85
C LEU A 546 -2.06 -9.50 -17.52
N LYS A 547 -3.19 -9.60 -16.83
CA LYS A 547 -4.41 -10.14 -17.45
C LYS A 547 -5.05 -9.04 -18.27
N ASN A 548 -5.42 -9.33 -19.51
CA ASN A 548 -6.02 -8.33 -20.42
C ASN A 548 -7.26 -7.68 -19.80
N ALA A 549 -8.10 -8.45 -19.12
CA ALA A 549 -9.29 -7.92 -18.43
C ALA A 549 -8.93 -6.87 -17.36
N ASP A 550 -7.87 -7.10 -16.57
CA ASP A 550 -7.43 -6.15 -15.54
C ASP A 550 -6.84 -4.89 -16.18
N PHE A 551 -6.10 -5.03 -17.28
CA PHE A 551 -5.49 -3.92 -18.00
C PHE A 551 -6.56 -3.04 -18.69
N LEU A 552 -7.53 -3.66 -19.37
CA LEU A 552 -8.68 -2.95 -19.95
C LEU A 552 -9.49 -2.26 -18.84
N HIS A 553 -9.76 -2.94 -17.73
CA HIS A 553 -10.45 -2.31 -16.61
C HIS A 553 -9.73 -1.07 -16.11
N TRP A 554 -8.39 -1.13 -15.96
CA TRP A 554 -7.57 0.01 -15.60
C TRP A 554 -7.69 1.17 -16.61
N LEU A 555 -7.58 0.86 -17.91
CA LEU A 555 -7.65 1.84 -19.01
C LEU A 555 -8.97 2.63 -19.01
N HIS A 556 -10.09 1.94 -18.75
CA HIS A 556 -11.43 2.51 -18.81
C HIS A 556 -11.92 3.13 -17.51
N SER A 557 -11.44 2.65 -16.36
CA SER A 557 -12.08 2.95 -15.06
C SER A 557 -11.21 3.80 -14.14
N THR A 558 -9.91 3.86 -14.37
CA THR A 558 -8.99 4.62 -13.51
C THR A 558 -8.93 6.05 -13.99
N PRO A 559 -9.29 7.07 -13.19
CA PRO A 559 -9.11 8.45 -13.61
C PRO A 559 -7.63 8.84 -13.67
N LEU A 560 -7.26 9.74 -14.58
CA LEU A 560 -5.93 10.38 -14.49
C LEU A 560 -5.89 11.28 -13.24
N PRO A 561 -4.72 11.45 -12.59
CA PRO A 561 -4.58 12.23 -11.37
C PRO A 561 -4.58 13.74 -11.68
N LEU A 562 -5.72 14.25 -12.17
CA LEU A 562 -5.94 15.65 -12.53
C LEU A 562 -6.22 16.53 -11.29
N GLN A 563 -6.63 15.94 -10.17
CA GLN A 563 -6.93 16.71 -8.95
C GLN A 563 -5.63 17.24 -8.32
N ASN A 564 -5.64 18.52 -7.97
CA ASN A 564 -4.65 19.14 -7.10
C ASN A 564 -5.28 19.50 -5.74
N LEU A 565 -4.47 19.89 -4.76
CA LEU A 565 -4.97 20.21 -3.42
C LEU A 565 -6.05 21.31 -3.44
N THR A 566 -5.83 22.38 -4.19
CA THR A 566 -6.80 23.50 -4.33
C THR A 566 -8.16 23.01 -4.81
N ARG A 567 -8.17 22.14 -5.82
CA ARG A 567 -9.41 21.59 -6.37
C ARG A 567 -10.04 20.55 -5.47
N ALA A 568 -9.24 19.70 -4.82
CA ALA A 568 -9.76 18.75 -3.85
C ALA A 568 -10.47 19.48 -2.70
N VAL A 569 -9.95 20.63 -2.26
CA VAL A 569 -10.61 21.51 -1.29
C VAL A 569 -11.90 22.11 -1.87
N ALA A 570 -11.86 22.68 -3.08
CA ALA A 570 -13.05 23.24 -3.72
C ALA A 570 -14.17 22.20 -3.94
N ASP A 571 -13.83 21.00 -4.39
CA ASP A 571 -14.76 19.88 -4.56
C ASP A 571 -15.37 19.46 -3.20
N ARG A 572 -14.55 19.48 -2.14
CA ARG A 572 -14.99 19.21 -0.75
C ARG A 572 -15.94 20.29 -0.26
N ASP A 573 -15.67 21.56 -0.55
CA ASP A 573 -16.53 22.68 -0.17
C ASP A 573 -17.90 22.59 -0.86
N ILE A 574 -17.92 22.23 -2.15
CA ILE A 574 -19.15 21.94 -2.89
C ILE A 574 -19.91 20.76 -2.26
N GLN A 575 -19.20 19.69 -1.87
CA GLN A 575 -19.80 18.55 -1.19
C GLN A 575 -20.38 18.92 0.18
N ILE A 576 -19.66 19.73 0.96
CA ILE A 576 -20.10 20.24 2.26
C ILE A 576 -21.34 21.11 2.08
N ALA A 577 -21.36 22.02 1.11
CA ALA A 577 -22.53 22.84 0.80
C ALA A 577 -23.75 21.96 0.46
N ARG A 578 -23.58 20.94 -0.39
CA ARG A 578 -24.64 20.00 -0.74
C ARG A 578 -25.16 19.22 0.47
N LEU A 579 -24.27 18.69 1.31
CA LEU A 579 -24.65 17.96 2.51
C LEU A 579 -25.35 18.88 3.53
N THR A 580 -24.94 20.14 3.59
CA THR A 580 -25.59 21.16 4.43
C THR A 580 -27.02 21.43 3.94
N ASP A 581 -27.24 21.56 2.63
CA ASP A 581 -28.58 21.71 2.04
C ASP A 581 -29.46 20.47 2.27
N GLU A 582 -28.88 19.27 2.21
CA GLU A 582 -29.58 18.03 2.54
C GLU A 582 -29.98 17.99 4.03
N LEU A 583 -29.10 18.42 4.94
CA LEU A 583 -29.38 18.50 6.37
C LEU A 583 -30.51 19.48 6.68
N VAL A 584 -30.53 20.66 6.04
CA VAL A 584 -31.63 21.64 6.18
C VAL A 584 -32.96 21.03 5.74
N ARG A 585 -33.00 20.36 4.58
CA ARG A 585 -34.21 19.67 4.08
C ARG A 585 -34.70 18.58 5.03
N TRP A 586 -33.79 17.84 5.66
CA TRP A 586 -34.13 16.88 6.72
C TRP A 586 -34.70 17.56 7.96
N GLY A 587 -34.10 18.67 8.41
CA GLY A 587 -34.60 19.47 9.53
C GLY A 587 -36.03 19.95 9.31
N GLU A 588 -36.35 20.47 8.11
CA GLU A 588 -37.72 20.86 7.77
C GLU A 588 -38.70 19.68 7.77
N ARG A 589 -38.26 18.49 7.33
CA ARG A 589 -39.08 17.28 7.33
C ARG A 589 -39.40 16.82 8.75
N VAL A 590 -38.41 16.88 9.65
CA VAL A 590 -38.61 16.59 11.08
C VAL A 590 -39.62 17.58 11.66
N ALA A 591 -39.44 18.88 11.45
CA ALA A 591 -40.38 19.89 11.95
C ALA A 591 -41.82 19.69 11.44
N ARG A 592 -41.99 19.29 10.17
CA ARG A 592 -43.30 18.93 9.61
C ARG A 592 -43.90 17.69 10.30
N LEU A 593 -43.11 16.66 10.56
CA LEU A 593 -43.56 15.45 11.25
C LEU A 593 -43.93 15.74 12.71
N ASP A 594 -43.15 16.55 13.42
CA ASP A 594 -43.43 16.96 14.80
C ASP A 594 -44.77 17.70 14.89
N LYS A 595 -45.06 18.58 13.93
CA LYS A 595 -46.36 19.25 13.83
C LYS A 595 -47.51 18.24 13.66
N ILE A 596 -47.33 17.23 12.80
CA ILE A 596 -48.34 16.18 12.57
C ILE A 596 -48.53 15.33 13.83
N ILE A 597 -47.45 15.03 14.57
CA ILE A 597 -47.53 14.29 15.84
C ILE A 597 -48.30 15.11 16.86
N ALA A 598 -47.97 16.39 17.03
CA ALA A 598 -48.66 17.29 17.95
C ALA A 598 -50.18 17.40 17.65
N GLU A 599 -50.54 17.50 16.36
CA GLU A 599 -51.94 17.49 15.92
C GLU A 599 -52.65 16.16 16.27
N ARG A 600 -51.97 15.02 16.09
CA ARG A 600 -52.52 13.70 16.44
C ARG A 600 -52.66 13.51 17.94
N ASP A 601 -51.71 13.96 18.74
CA ASP A 601 -51.76 13.87 20.20
C ASP A 601 -52.92 14.70 20.76
N GLY A 602 -53.16 15.89 20.19
CA GLY A 602 -54.36 16.68 20.47
C GLY A 602 -55.66 15.94 20.17
N LEU A 603 -55.73 15.25 19.01
CA LEU A 603 -56.90 14.44 18.64
C LEU A 603 -57.12 13.26 19.59
N ILE A 604 -56.05 12.52 19.94
CA ILE A 604 -56.10 11.43 20.91
C ILE A 604 -56.62 11.92 22.27
N GLY A 605 -56.14 13.08 22.74
CA GLY A 605 -56.64 13.73 23.95
C GLY A 605 -58.15 13.97 23.90
N SER A 606 -58.67 14.51 22.79
CA SER A 606 -60.10 14.76 22.61
C SER A 606 -60.95 13.47 22.61
N LEU A 607 -60.45 12.41 21.97
CA LEU A 607 -61.12 11.10 21.92
C LEU A 607 -61.18 10.44 23.30
N ASN A 608 -60.08 10.51 24.07
CA ASN A 608 -60.04 9.99 25.44
C ASN A 608 -61.03 10.72 26.35
N GLN A 609 -61.18 12.04 26.20
CA GLN A 609 -62.18 12.81 26.92
C GLN A 609 -63.61 12.33 26.59
N ALA A 610 -63.90 12.14 25.29
CA ALA A 610 -65.21 11.66 24.85
C ALA A 610 -65.53 10.23 25.34
N LEU A 611 -64.53 9.35 25.37
CA LEU A 611 -64.66 8.01 25.96
C LEU A 611 -64.97 8.09 27.46
N ALA A 612 -64.23 8.91 28.21
CA ALA A 612 -64.47 9.10 29.64
C ALA A 612 -65.89 9.64 29.92
N ASP A 613 -66.38 10.57 29.10
CA ASP A 613 -67.76 11.07 29.22
C ASP A 613 -68.80 9.99 28.90
N ARG A 614 -68.53 9.12 27.92
CA ARG A 614 -69.40 7.99 27.56
C ARG A 614 -69.41 6.92 28.66
N ASP A 615 -68.27 6.63 29.27
CA ASP A 615 -68.18 5.70 30.40
C ASP A 615 -68.95 6.23 31.61
N ARG A 616 -68.89 7.55 31.89
CA ARG A 616 -69.75 8.18 32.92
C ARG A 616 -71.24 8.03 32.60
N GLN A 617 -71.64 8.14 31.32
CA GLN A 617 -73.04 7.89 30.93
C GLN A 617 -73.44 6.43 31.15
N PHE A 618 -72.57 5.48 30.80
CA PHE A 618 -72.81 4.06 31.08
C PHE A 618 -72.94 3.79 32.57
N THR A 619 -72.02 4.28 33.41
CA THR A 619 -72.10 4.12 34.86
C THR A 619 -73.40 4.67 35.43
N ARG A 620 -73.86 5.85 34.98
CA ARG A 620 -75.18 6.40 35.36
C ARG A 620 -76.35 5.50 34.96
N ILE A 621 -76.27 4.83 33.80
CA ILE A 621 -77.28 3.85 33.37
C ILE A 621 -77.20 2.59 34.24
N PHE A 622 -76.01 2.09 34.55
CA PHE A 622 -75.81 0.90 35.40
C PHE A 622 -76.21 1.13 36.87
N GLU A 623 -76.14 2.37 37.36
CA GLU A 623 -76.59 2.77 38.71
C GLU A 623 -78.10 3.12 38.77
N SER A 624 -78.79 3.20 37.63
CA SER A 624 -80.23 3.46 37.58
C SER A 624 -81.06 2.24 38.01
N PHE A 625 -82.14 2.49 38.78
CA PHE A 625 -82.97 1.48 39.46
C PHE A 625 -83.58 0.44 38.49
N SER A 626 -83.75 0.78 37.21
CA SER A 626 -84.28 -0.08 36.16
C SER A 626 -83.31 -1.21 35.72
N TRP A 627 -82.00 -1.07 35.94
CA TRP A 627 -81.00 -2.07 35.48
C TRP A 627 -80.67 -3.16 36.50
N ARG A 628 -80.92 -2.92 37.80
CA ARG A 628 -80.73 -3.93 38.87
C ARG A 628 -81.86 -4.98 38.91
N ALA A 629 -83.01 -4.70 38.29
CA ALA A 629 -84.23 -5.52 38.38
C ALA A 629 -84.31 -6.69 37.38
N THR A 630 -83.46 -6.76 36.34
CA THR A 630 -83.60 -7.76 35.25
C THR A 630 -82.52 -8.86 35.23
N LYS A 631 -81.88 -9.12 36.38
CA LYS A 631 -80.73 -10.05 36.51
C LYS A 631 -80.97 -11.54 36.17
N PRO A 632 -82.18 -12.13 36.21
CA PRO A 632 -82.35 -13.55 35.83
C PRO A 632 -82.49 -13.79 34.31
N PHE A 633 -82.68 -12.75 33.49
CA PHE A 633 -83.15 -12.91 32.09
C PHE A 633 -82.09 -12.67 31.00
N ARG A 634 -80.80 -12.79 31.29
CA ARG A 634 -79.75 -12.59 30.26
C ARG A 634 -78.66 -13.67 30.21
N LEU A 635 -79.04 -14.90 30.57
CA LEU A 635 -78.30 -16.10 30.20
C LEU A 635 -79.01 -16.73 28.98
N LEU A 636 -78.27 -16.87 27.86
CA LEU A 636 -78.65 -17.45 26.55
C LEU A 636 -79.11 -16.47 25.44
N ARG A 637 -78.13 -15.91 24.70
CA ARG A 637 -77.93 -16.24 23.27
C ARG A 637 -76.59 -15.71 22.76
N ARG A 638 -75.74 -16.65 22.38
CA ARG A 638 -74.44 -16.51 21.69
C ARG A 638 -74.72 -16.32 20.18
N ILE A 639 -73.95 -15.45 19.50
CA ILE A 639 -73.40 -15.57 18.12
C ILE A 639 -72.96 -14.17 17.60
N ARG A 640 -71.63 -13.99 17.57
CA ARG A 640 -70.74 -13.77 16.40
C ARG A 640 -71.03 -12.67 15.36
N ASN A 641 -70.03 -11.76 15.23
CA ASN A 641 -69.61 -10.90 14.10
C ASN A 641 -70.62 -9.83 13.63
N THR A 642 -70.31 -8.53 13.59
CA THR A 642 -69.29 -7.79 12.78
C THR A 642 -69.34 -6.35 13.36
N SER A 643 -68.30 -5.57 13.67
CA SER A 643 -67.07 -5.25 12.93
C SER A 643 -66.04 -4.68 13.92
N VAL A 644 -65.00 -5.45 14.24
CA VAL A 644 -63.78 -4.93 14.84
C VAL A 644 -62.67 -5.09 13.79
N SER A 645 -62.81 -4.39 12.66
CA SER A 645 -61.74 -4.25 11.66
C SER A 645 -61.01 -2.92 11.76
N ILE A 646 -61.34 -2.07 12.75
CA ILE A 646 -60.70 -0.77 12.92
C ILE A 646 -59.68 -0.79 14.07
N LEU A 647 -59.89 -1.63 15.10
CA LEU A 647 -58.93 -1.77 16.21
C LEU A 647 -57.77 -2.72 15.90
N SER A 648 -57.91 -3.70 14.99
CA SER A 648 -56.78 -4.55 14.58
C SER A 648 -55.84 -3.85 13.58
N GLN A 649 -56.33 -2.86 12.83
CA GLN A 649 -55.52 -2.10 11.87
C GLN A 649 -54.74 -0.97 12.54
N ALA A 650 -55.30 -0.33 13.58
CA ALA A 650 -54.57 0.63 14.40
C ALA A 650 -53.51 -0.04 15.28
N PHE A 651 -53.80 -1.21 15.86
CA PHE A 651 -52.82 -1.95 16.66
C PHE A 651 -51.69 -2.55 15.81
N ASN A 652 -51.98 -3.05 14.61
CA ASN A 652 -50.94 -3.54 13.67
C ASN A 652 -50.10 -2.41 13.04
N ASN A 653 -50.61 -1.18 12.93
CA ASN A 653 -49.80 -0.05 12.45
C ASN A 653 -48.99 0.61 13.58
N PHE A 654 -49.45 0.54 14.83
CA PHE A 654 -48.69 0.98 16.01
C PHE A 654 -47.54 0.02 16.38
N LEU A 655 -47.70 -1.29 16.10
CA LEU A 655 -46.64 -2.29 16.29
C LEU A 655 -45.60 -2.36 15.14
N LYS A 656 -45.80 -1.63 14.03
CA LYS A 656 -44.88 -1.65 12.88
C LYS A 656 -43.85 -0.51 12.84
N HIS A 657 -43.96 0.49 13.71
CA HIS A 657 -42.96 1.56 13.82
C HIS A 657 -42.69 1.99 15.27
N PRO A 658 -41.99 1.16 16.06
CA PRO A 658 -41.23 1.68 17.18
C PRO A 658 -39.89 2.22 16.66
N SER A 659 -39.67 3.53 16.84
CA SER A 659 -38.41 4.29 16.78
C SER A 659 -37.91 4.90 15.45
N LEU A 660 -38.08 6.23 15.36
CA LEU A 660 -37.04 7.12 14.85
C LEU A 660 -35.93 7.17 15.93
N PHE A 661 -34.76 6.62 15.60
CA PHE A 661 -33.45 6.68 16.29
C PHE A 661 -33.42 6.57 17.83
N PRO A 662 -33.25 5.38 18.40
CA PRO A 662 -32.83 5.25 19.78
C PRO A 662 -31.29 5.40 19.87
N PHE A 663 -30.82 6.15 20.86
CA PHE A 663 -29.39 6.24 21.22
C PHE A 663 -28.73 4.87 21.45
N LYS A 664 -29.53 3.81 21.67
CA LYS A 664 -29.10 2.43 21.87
C LYS A 664 -28.50 1.83 20.59
N GLU A 665 -29.19 1.90 19.45
CA GLU A 665 -28.79 1.29 18.19
C GLU A 665 -27.57 2.01 17.58
N ILE A 666 -27.46 3.33 17.75
CA ILE A 666 -26.24 4.08 17.35
C ILE A 666 -25.04 3.64 18.18
N ARG A 667 -25.20 3.46 19.50
CA ARG A 667 -24.14 2.98 20.37
C ARG A 667 -23.77 1.53 20.05
N GLU A 668 -24.75 0.67 19.81
CA GLU A 668 -24.53 -0.72 19.38
C GLU A 668 -23.82 -0.77 18.03
N TYR A 669 -24.26 0.04 17.05
CA TYR A 669 -23.59 0.19 15.76
C TYR A 669 -22.14 0.65 15.90
N LEU A 670 -21.88 1.71 16.67
CA LEU A 670 -20.51 2.20 16.91
C LEU A 670 -19.64 1.17 17.63
N SER A 671 -20.23 0.36 18.52
CA SER A 671 -19.54 -0.72 19.22
C SER A 671 -19.22 -1.92 18.32
N LEU A 672 -19.94 -2.09 17.21
CA LEU A 672 -19.84 -3.24 16.30
C LEU A 672 -19.07 -2.93 15.02
N ARG A 673 -19.20 -1.72 14.47
CA ARG A 673 -18.64 -1.32 13.16
C ARG A 673 -17.13 -1.55 13.05
N ASN A 674 -16.39 -1.37 14.15
CA ASN A 674 -14.93 -1.51 14.20
C ASN A 674 -14.47 -2.66 15.11
N ASN A 675 -15.35 -3.62 15.41
CA ASN A 675 -15.06 -4.71 16.34
C ASN A 675 -14.69 -5.98 15.59
N SER A 676 -13.59 -6.64 16.00
CA SER A 676 -13.10 -7.88 15.39
C SER A 676 -14.07 -9.06 15.51
N LEU A 677 -15.09 -8.99 16.37
CA LEU A 677 -16.15 -9.99 16.50
C LEU A 677 -17.37 -9.71 15.60
N PHE A 678 -17.35 -8.67 14.76
CA PHE A 678 -18.32 -8.50 13.68
C PHE A 678 -17.60 -8.62 12.34
N ASP A 679 -17.69 -9.78 11.69
CA ASP A 679 -17.05 -10.03 10.40
C ASP A 679 -17.95 -9.52 9.27
N ARG A 680 -17.59 -8.34 8.76
CA ARG A 680 -18.33 -7.65 7.71
C ARG A 680 -18.42 -8.47 6.42
N VAL A 681 -17.36 -9.19 6.06
CA VAL A 681 -17.29 -9.95 4.80
C VAL A 681 -18.11 -11.23 4.93
N PHE A 682 -17.96 -11.95 6.04
CA PHE A 682 -18.79 -13.12 6.35
C PHE A 682 -20.27 -12.75 6.40
N TYR A 683 -20.62 -11.71 7.16
CA TYR A 683 -22.01 -11.28 7.31
C TYR A 683 -22.61 -10.86 5.97
N SER A 684 -21.86 -10.20 5.09
CA SER A 684 -22.37 -9.83 3.77
C SER A 684 -22.56 -11.03 2.83
N ARG A 685 -21.70 -12.05 2.94
CA ARG A 685 -21.80 -13.28 2.13
C ARG A 685 -22.94 -14.20 2.54
N CYS A 686 -23.30 -14.20 3.82
CA CYS A 686 -24.34 -15.09 4.34
C CYS A 686 -25.76 -14.50 4.27
N ASN A 687 -25.92 -13.26 3.81
CA ASN A 687 -27.16 -12.50 3.89
C ASN A 687 -27.45 -11.73 2.59
N ASP A 688 -28.07 -12.41 1.62
CA ASP A 688 -28.31 -11.87 0.28
C ASP A 688 -29.24 -10.64 0.27
N ASP A 689 -30.15 -10.55 1.23
CA ASP A 689 -31.08 -9.42 1.45
C ASP A 689 -30.38 -8.11 1.80
N LEU A 690 -29.15 -8.20 2.33
CA LEU A 690 -28.31 -7.04 2.60
C LEU A 690 -28.02 -6.25 1.32
N SER A 691 -27.77 -6.93 0.19
CA SER A 691 -27.45 -6.30 -1.10
C SER A 691 -28.61 -5.45 -1.63
N ALA A 692 -29.85 -5.90 -1.39
CA ALA A 692 -31.06 -5.19 -1.79
C ALA A 692 -31.40 -4.01 -0.86
N SER A 693 -30.90 -4.03 0.39
CA SER A 693 -31.18 -3.00 1.39
C SER A 693 -30.33 -1.73 1.25
N GLY A 694 -29.13 -1.83 0.65
CA GLY A 694 -28.16 -0.72 0.57
C GLY A 694 -27.59 -0.28 1.92
N LEU A 695 -27.88 -0.99 3.01
CA LEU A 695 -27.42 -0.67 4.36
C LEU A 695 -25.98 -1.15 4.59
N ASP A 696 -25.27 -0.46 5.47
CA ASP A 696 -24.01 -0.98 6.00
C ASP A 696 -24.25 -2.32 6.75
N PRO A 697 -23.39 -3.34 6.59
CA PRO A 697 -23.60 -4.65 7.21
C PRO A 697 -23.76 -4.62 8.73
N ALA A 698 -23.02 -3.77 9.45
CA ALA A 698 -23.16 -3.64 10.90
C ALA A 698 -24.49 -2.95 11.26
N TRP A 699 -24.93 -1.98 10.46
CA TRP A 699 -26.26 -1.39 10.60
C TRP A 699 -27.37 -2.40 10.38
N HIS A 700 -27.25 -3.23 9.34
CA HIS A 700 -28.23 -4.27 9.06
C HIS A 700 -28.32 -5.31 10.18
N TYR A 701 -27.18 -5.71 10.75
CA TYR A 701 -27.16 -6.63 11.88
C TYR A 701 -27.82 -6.04 13.13
N VAL A 702 -27.57 -4.77 13.46
CA VAL A 702 -28.20 -4.09 14.60
C VAL A 702 -29.72 -3.98 14.41
N LEU A 703 -30.17 -3.62 13.22
CA LEU A 703 -31.58 -3.37 12.95
C LEU A 703 -32.41 -4.66 12.81
N TYR A 704 -31.85 -5.68 12.16
CA TYR A 704 -32.56 -6.89 11.76
C TYR A 704 -31.85 -8.17 12.21
N GLY A 705 -30.56 -8.30 11.90
CA GLY A 705 -29.84 -9.57 12.03
C GLY A 705 -29.76 -10.15 13.44
N ALA A 706 -29.62 -9.30 14.46
CA ALA A 706 -29.60 -9.71 15.85
C ALA A 706 -30.94 -10.32 16.31
N LYS A 707 -32.05 -9.70 15.93
CA LYS A 707 -33.42 -10.18 16.27
C LYS A 707 -33.79 -11.44 15.50
N GLU A 708 -33.27 -11.58 14.28
CA GLU A 708 -33.46 -12.75 13.43
C GLU A 708 -32.50 -13.91 13.78
N GLY A 709 -31.63 -13.74 14.77
CA GLY A 709 -30.71 -14.78 15.23
C GLY A 709 -29.56 -15.07 14.25
N ARG A 710 -29.25 -14.14 13.33
CA ARG A 710 -28.20 -14.29 12.33
C ARG A 710 -26.81 -14.31 12.96
N LYS A 711 -25.85 -14.96 12.30
CA LYS A 711 -24.47 -15.08 12.79
C LYS A 711 -23.63 -13.89 12.35
N PRO A 712 -23.12 -13.04 13.27
CA PRO A 712 -22.23 -11.93 12.92
C PRO A 712 -20.82 -12.39 12.53
N ASN A 713 -20.43 -13.60 12.94
CA ASN A 713 -19.17 -14.26 12.56
C ASN A 713 -19.33 -15.79 12.76
N PRO A 714 -18.37 -16.64 12.32
CA PRO A 714 -18.45 -18.10 12.46
C PRO A 714 -18.46 -18.64 13.91
N LEU A 715 -17.91 -17.90 14.87
CA LEU A 715 -17.72 -18.28 16.27
C LEU A 715 -18.81 -17.74 17.22
N PHE A 716 -19.67 -16.83 16.74
CA PHE A 716 -20.76 -16.26 17.51
C PHE A 716 -22.11 -16.59 16.87
N ASP A 717 -22.99 -17.26 17.61
CA ASP A 717 -24.31 -17.67 17.13
C ASP A 717 -25.40 -16.96 17.94
N SER A 718 -25.99 -15.92 17.36
CA SER A 718 -26.99 -15.07 18.03
C SER A 718 -28.22 -15.84 18.46
N ALA A 719 -28.71 -16.77 17.64
CA ALA A 719 -29.88 -17.59 17.96
C ALA A 719 -29.59 -18.53 19.13
N TRP A 720 -28.43 -19.20 19.08
CA TRP A 720 -27.99 -20.06 20.17
C TRP A 720 -27.76 -19.26 21.46
N TYR A 721 -27.08 -18.12 21.39
CA TYR A 721 -26.78 -17.27 22.54
C TYR A 721 -28.06 -16.82 23.27
N LEU A 722 -29.08 -16.37 22.52
CA LEU A 722 -30.37 -15.97 23.11
C LEU A 722 -31.15 -17.16 23.68
N SER A 723 -30.97 -18.37 23.15
CA SER A 723 -31.57 -19.58 23.73
C SER A 723 -30.91 -20.03 25.04
N GLN A 724 -29.59 -19.82 25.16
CA GLN A 724 -28.82 -20.22 26.34
C GLN A 724 -28.89 -19.20 27.46
N TYR A 725 -29.15 -17.93 27.13
CA TYR A 725 -29.21 -16.82 28.08
C TYR A 725 -30.57 -16.12 28.03
N PRO A 726 -31.62 -16.70 28.67
CA PRO A 726 -32.98 -16.16 28.66
C PRO A 726 -33.09 -14.77 29.28
N ASP A 727 -32.17 -14.39 30.17
CA ASP A 727 -32.07 -13.06 30.75
C ASP A 727 -31.73 -11.99 29.69
N VAL A 728 -30.84 -12.31 28.76
CA VAL A 728 -30.49 -11.43 27.63
C VAL A 728 -31.66 -11.34 26.65
N ALA A 729 -32.33 -12.47 26.39
CA ALA A 729 -33.51 -12.53 25.53
C ALA A 729 -34.69 -11.72 26.11
N ALA A 730 -34.96 -11.84 27.41
CA ALA A 730 -36.00 -11.09 28.11
C ALA A 730 -35.70 -9.58 28.16
N ALA A 731 -34.42 -9.20 28.25
CA ALA A 731 -33.98 -7.81 28.24
C ALA A 731 -34.00 -7.15 26.84
N GLY A 732 -34.18 -7.93 25.77
CA GLY A 732 -34.19 -7.42 24.39
C GLY A 732 -32.90 -6.68 24.01
N ILE A 733 -31.76 -7.13 24.56
CA ILE A 733 -30.44 -6.57 24.27
C ILE A 733 -29.85 -7.32 23.07
N ASN A 734 -29.14 -6.61 22.18
CA ASN A 734 -28.43 -7.24 21.09
C ASN A 734 -27.42 -8.26 21.66
N PRO A 735 -27.46 -9.55 21.23
CA PRO A 735 -26.69 -10.61 21.86
C PRO A 735 -25.18 -10.42 21.71
N LEU A 736 -24.72 -9.93 20.55
CA LEU A 736 -23.30 -9.64 20.35
C LEU A 736 -22.86 -8.42 21.16
N ALA A 737 -23.68 -7.36 21.21
CA ALA A 737 -23.38 -6.19 22.04
C ALA A 737 -23.32 -6.55 23.54
N HIS A 738 -24.23 -7.39 24.02
CA HIS A 738 -24.22 -7.91 25.39
C HIS A 738 -22.94 -8.71 25.67
N TYR A 739 -22.57 -9.61 24.75
CA TYR A 739 -21.35 -10.41 24.88
C TYR A 739 -20.10 -9.54 25.00
N LEU A 740 -20.01 -8.50 24.17
CA LEU A 740 -18.92 -7.53 24.19
C LEU A 740 -18.86 -6.69 25.47
N SER A 741 -20.01 -6.31 26.02
CA SER A 741 -20.06 -5.41 27.19
C SER A 741 -19.94 -6.13 28.53
N ALA A 742 -20.41 -7.38 28.63
CA ALA A 742 -20.53 -8.10 29.89
C ALA A 742 -20.38 -9.62 29.75
N GLY A 743 -20.93 -10.21 28.68
CA GLY A 743 -21.00 -11.67 28.56
C GLY A 743 -19.63 -12.37 28.52
N ALA A 744 -18.61 -11.76 27.90
CA ALA A 744 -17.25 -12.32 27.89
C ALA A 744 -16.62 -12.33 29.30
N SER A 745 -16.76 -11.24 30.06
CA SER A 745 -16.27 -11.17 31.46
C SER A 745 -17.07 -12.04 32.43
N GLU A 746 -18.33 -12.33 32.10
CA GLU A 746 -19.20 -13.25 32.85
C GLU A 746 -18.94 -14.73 32.50
N GLY A 747 -17.99 -15.03 31.60
CA GLY A 747 -17.68 -16.39 31.18
C GLY A 747 -18.76 -17.06 30.33
N ARG A 748 -19.67 -16.28 29.73
CA ARG A 748 -20.70 -16.80 28.84
C ARG A 748 -20.06 -17.31 27.54
N LYS A 749 -20.61 -18.36 26.94
CA LYS A 749 -20.14 -18.91 25.67
C LYS A 749 -20.79 -18.15 24.50
N PRO A 750 -20.04 -17.74 23.47
CA PRO A 750 -20.60 -17.03 22.31
C PRO A 750 -21.34 -17.94 21.31
N GLY A 751 -21.14 -19.27 21.37
CA GLY A 751 -21.82 -20.21 20.48
C GLY A 751 -21.62 -21.68 20.89
N PRO A 752 -22.21 -22.63 20.15
CA PRO A 752 -22.03 -24.06 20.41
C PRO A 752 -20.62 -24.56 20.08
N LEU A 753 -19.85 -23.80 19.28
CA LEU A 753 -18.51 -24.13 18.81
C LEU A 753 -17.39 -23.42 19.60
N SER A 754 -17.74 -22.77 20.71
CA SER A 754 -16.84 -21.94 21.52
C SER A 754 -16.46 -22.52 22.88
#